data_AF-A0A6J2CMB5-F1
#
_entry.id   AF-A0A6J2CMB5-F1
#
_cell.length_a   1.000
_cell.length_b   1.000
_cell.length_c   1.000
_cell.angle_alpha   90.00
_cell.angle_beta   90.00
_cell.angle_gamma   90.00
#
_symmetry.space_group_name_H-M   'P 1'
#
loop_
_entity.id
_entity.type
_entity.pdbx_description
1 polymer ?
#
loop_
_entity_poly.entity_id
_entity_poly.type
_entity_poly.pdbx_seq_one_letter_code
_entity_poly.pdbx_strand_id
1 'polypeptide(L)'
;MGETEAPEGLDLRKTGAGLCPPRPDLGRIFALLKGEPQGPLGVEAFQGLLWPRGRGGRLGLGGLARGRGFRRPRPGPAPAAMRPAQTALWLRLVVALGLALVGPLPVGWSSARAPIYVSSWAVRVSQGYREAERLARKFGFVNLGQIFPDGQYYHLRHRGVVQQSLTPHWGHRLRLKKDPKWFEQQTLQRRVKRSAVVPTDPWFSKQWYMNNKVQPDLNILQVWSQGLSGQGIVVSVLDDGIEKDHPDLWANYDPLASYDFNDYDPDPQPRYTPSDDNRHGTRCAGEVAAMANNGFCGTGVAYNARIGGVRMLDGTITDVIEAQSLSLQPQHIHIYSASWGPEDDGRTVDGPGILTREAFRRGVTKGRGGLGTLFVWASGNGGLHYDNCNCDGYTNSIHTLSVGSTTWQGRVPWYSEACASTLTTTYSSGVAADPQIVTTDLHHQCTDKHTGTSASAPLAAGMIALALEANPFLTWRDMQHLVVRASRPAQLQAEDWRTNGVGRQVSHHYGYGLLDARLLVDMARTWLPTQPQQKCAIRIIHTPTRPAGGALTPHATPSPILPLMQVRKNVSACAGHANYIRSLEHVQVQLSLSYSRRGDLEISLTSPMGTRSTLVAIRPLDVSSQGYNNWIFMSTHFWDEDPQGSWTLGLENKGYYFNTGTLYHYTLLLYGTAEDMTARPPGPQVTSSACVQRDTEGLCQECHSPAYILGHLCLSYCPPRYFSHTRQAVTAGPGHSATPALRVCSSCHPSCYTCRGGSPLNCTTCPPAYMLDEHRGSCSGPAPPNSTPWPTAVAHPSCHHGRAQAAVLALLAMAFGSPFLCSVLSVGCLPPCGGLPHHHPRSGCWQEPRDI
;
A
#
# COMPACT_ATOMS: atom_id res chain seq x y z
N MET A 1 -18.20 -53.37 36.60
CA MET A 1 -18.65 -54.61 37.26
C MET A 1 -20.06 -54.87 36.79
N GLY A 2 -20.44 -56.12 36.50
CA GLY A 2 -21.80 -56.46 36.03
C GLY A 2 -21.90 -56.80 34.55
N GLU A 3 -21.17 -57.82 34.12
CA GLU A 3 -21.64 -58.76 33.08
C GLU A 3 -22.72 -59.68 33.73
N THR A 4 -23.57 -60.46 33.06
CA THR A 4 -23.61 -60.95 31.66
C THR A 4 -25.07 -61.35 31.29
N GLU A 5 -25.30 -61.65 30.01
CA GLU A 5 -26.15 -62.75 29.46
C GLU A 5 -27.06 -62.34 28.28
N ALA A 6 -27.24 -63.29 27.36
CA ALA A 6 -28.11 -63.28 26.17
C ALA A 6 -28.85 -64.65 26.11
N PRO A 7 -29.71 -64.96 25.12
CA PRO A 7 -29.18 -65.46 23.83
C PRO A 7 -30.08 -65.21 22.58
N GLU A 8 -29.58 -65.68 21.42
CA GLU A 8 -30.28 -66.21 20.22
C GLU A 8 -31.46 -65.45 19.54
N GLY A 9 -31.64 -65.50 18.21
CA GLY A 9 -30.81 -66.08 17.14
C GLY A 9 -31.60 -66.86 16.08
N LEU A 10 -31.65 -66.38 14.82
CA LEU A 10 -32.04 -67.19 13.64
C LEU A 10 -31.59 -66.52 12.32
N ASP A 11 -31.00 -67.30 11.39
CA ASP A 11 -30.46 -66.90 10.07
C ASP A 11 -31.21 -67.64 8.95
N LEU A 12 -31.51 -66.96 7.84
CA LEU A 12 -31.96 -67.59 6.59
C LEU A 12 -31.46 -66.80 5.36
N ARG A 13 -31.06 -67.53 4.31
CA ARG A 13 -30.05 -67.08 3.33
C ARG A 13 -30.49 -67.16 1.85
N LYS A 14 -30.12 -66.13 1.06
CA LYS A 14 -29.91 -66.12 -0.42
C LYS A 14 -31.18 -66.40 -1.28
N THR A 15 -31.37 -65.88 -2.50
CA THR A 15 -30.57 -65.12 -3.50
C THR A 15 -31.31 -63.83 -3.95
N GLY A 16 -30.81 -62.94 -4.81
CA GLY A 16 -29.46 -62.76 -5.39
C GLY A 16 -29.44 -62.35 -6.88
N ALA A 17 -28.57 -61.38 -7.23
CA ALA A 17 -28.19 -60.87 -8.56
C ALA A 17 -29.17 -59.97 -9.38
N GLY A 18 -28.69 -58.79 -9.83
CA GLY A 18 -29.05 -58.24 -11.16
C GLY A 18 -29.53 -56.78 -11.30
N LEU A 19 -28.60 -55.87 -11.65
CA LEU A 19 -28.79 -54.70 -12.56
C LEU A 19 -29.66 -53.48 -12.15
N CYS A 20 -29.38 -52.36 -12.84
CA CYS A 20 -30.01 -51.01 -12.81
C CYS A 20 -30.80 -50.76 -14.13
N PRO A 21 -31.44 -49.58 -14.42
CA PRO A 21 -31.61 -48.34 -13.64
C PRO A 21 -33.10 -48.09 -13.28
N PRO A 22 -33.97 -47.20 -13.87
CA PRO A 22 -33.87 -46.22 -14.97
C PRO A 22 -34.03 -44.72 -14.54
N ARG A 23 -34.23 -43.82 -15.51
CA ARG A 23 -34.92 -42.50 -15.36
C ARG A 23 -36.26 -42.54 -16.13
N PRO A 24 -37.19 -41.60 -15.88
CA PRO A 24 -37.77 -40.83 -17.00
C PRO A 24 -38.14 -39.37 -16.61
N ASP A 25 -38.82 -38.57 -17.46
CA ASP A 25 -38.35 -37.96 -18.72
C ASP A 25 -39.20 -36.70 -19.05
N LEU A 26 -38.86 -35.94 -20.10
CA LEU A 26 -39.50 -34.68 -20.51
C LEU A 26 -40.64 -34.85 -21.55
N GLY A 27 -41.78 -34.14 -21.42
CA GLY A 27 -42.84 -34.21 -22.45
C GLY A 27 -44.10 -33.31 -22.35
N ARG A 28 -43.97 -32.05 -22.82
CA ARG A 28 -44.99 -31.20 -23.51
C ARG A 28 -46.52 -31.27 -23.19
N ILE A 29 -47.10 -30.08 -22.96
CA ILE A 29 -48.46 -29.69 -23.43
C ILE A 29 -48.33 -28.32 -24.17
N PHE A 30 -49.28 -27.96 -25.04
CA PHE A 30 -49.19 -26.84 -26.00
C PHE A 30 -50.52 -26.06 -26.12
N ALA A 31 -50.45 -24.83 -26.66
CA ALA A 31 -51.55 -24.03 -27.24
C ALA A 31 -52.54 -23.35 -26.23
N LEU A 32 -53.24 -22.25 -26.54
CA LEU A 32 -53.23 -21.35 -27.72
C LEU A 32 -53.89 -19.99 -27.38
N LEU A 33 -53.44 -18.86 -27.97
CA LEU A 33 -54.29 -17.84 -28.60
C LEU A 33 -53.46 -16.81 -29.42
N LYS A 34 -54.11 -15.96 -30.22
CA LYS A 34 -53.50 -15.09 -31.27
C LYS A 34 -53.79 -13.60 -31.05
N GLY A 35 -52.96 -12.71 -31.62
CA GLY A 35 -53.26 -11.28 -31.73
C GLY A 35 -52.20 -10.45 -32.48
N GLU A 36 -52.38 -10.26 -33.78
CA GLU A 36 -51.69 -9.30 -34.68
C GLU A 36 -52.78 -8.75 -35.63
N PRO A 37 -52.69 -7.53 -36.26
CA PRO A 37 -51.82 -7.36 -37.45
C PRO A 37 -51.37 -5.91 -37.85
N GLN A 38 -50.56 -5.82 -38.94
CA GLN A 38 -50.34 -4.71 -39.91
C GLN A 38 -49.25 -3.62 -39.70
N GLY A 39 -48.58 -3.25 -40.82
CA GLY A 39 -47.67 -2.10 -41.05
C GLY A 39 -48.29 -1.07 -42.02
N PRO A 40 -47.61 -0.52 -43.08
CA PRO A 40 -46.23 -0.75 -43.58
C PRO A 40 -45.50 0.54 -44.14
N LEU A 41 -44.49 0.36 -45.05
CA LEU A 41 -43.78 1.34 -45.94
C LEU A 41 -42.62 2.16 -45.34
N GLY A 42 -41.48 2.44 -46.02
CA GLY A 42 -40.95 2.02 -47.35
C GLY A 42 -39.41 2.25 -47.45
N VAL A 43 -38.61 1.43 -48.16
CA VAL A 43 -38.03 1.61 -49.53
C VAL A 43 -37.54 3.05 -49.84
N GLU A 44 -36.31 3.36 -50.30
CA GLU A 44 -35.40 2.81 -51.34
C GLU A 44 -33.90 3.18 -51.06
N ALA A 45 -32.79 2.82 -51.77
CA ALA A 45 -32.50 2.00 -52.98
C ALA A 45 -30.98 1.61 -53.17
N PHE A 46 -30.69 1.02 -54.33
CA PHE A 46 -29.47 0.59 -55.05
C PHE A 46 -28.38 1.68 -55.39
N GLN A 47 -27.19 1.42 -55.99
CA GLN A 47 -26.63 0.29 -56.79
C GLN A 47 -25.13 -0.05 -56.52
N GLY A 48 -24.75 -1.33 -56.70
CA GLY A 48 -23.61 -1.77 -57.54
C GLY A 48 -22.15 -1.71 -57.02
N LEU A 49 -21.11 -2.17 -57.75
CA LEU A 49 -21.01 -3.28 -58.75
C LEU A 49 -19.54 -3.54 -59.22
N LEU A 50 -18.97 -4.76 -59.04
CA LEU A 50 -18.25 -5.60 -60.06
C LEU A 50 -17.26 -6.66 -59.47
N TRP A 51 -17.04 -7.75 -60.23
CA TRP A 51 -16.10 -8.87 -59.97
C TRP A 51 -15.78 -9.61 -61.29
N PRO A 52 -14.55 -10.12 -61.53
CA PRO A 52 -14.43 -11.51 -62.00
C PRO A 52 -13.25 -12.33 -61.39
N ARG A 53 -13.35 -13.66 -61.53
CA ARG A 53 -12.39 -14.70 -61.06
C ARG A 53 -11.38 -15.12 -62.15
N GLY A 54 -10.24 -15.70 -61.74
CA GLY A 54 -9.30 -16.44 -62.60
C GLY A 54 -8.78 -17.75 -61.95
N ARG A 55 -8.53 -18.79 -62.76
CA ARG A 55 -7.99 -20.13 -62.40
C ARG A 55 -6.44 -20.10 -62.40
N GLY A 56 -5.65 -21.05 -61.89
CA GLY A 56 -5.89 -22.35 -61.22
C GLY A 56 -4.86 -23.42 -61.67
N GLY A 57 -4.42 -24.35 -60.81
CA GLY A 57 -3.48 -25.43 -61.20
C GLY A 57 -2.96 -26.31 -60.03
N ARG A 58 -2.68 -27.60 -60.29
CA ARG A 58 -2.18 -28.61 -59.33
C ARG A 58 -1.40 -29.71 -60.06
N LEU A 59 -0.27 -30.18 -59.50
CA LEU A 59 0.48 -31.44 -59.76
C LEU A 59 1.69 -31.46 -58.79
N GLY A 60 2.22 -32.57 -58.25
CA GLY A 60 1.71 -33.95 -58.14
C GLY A 60 2.83 -35.02 -58.09
N LEU A 61 2.91 -35.84 -57.02
CA LEU A 61 3.85 -37.00 -56.82
C LEU A 61 5.35 -36.60 -56.64
N GLY A 62 6.30 -37.39 -56.09
CA GLY A 62 6.31 -38.71 -55.39
C GLY A 62 7.55 -39.57 -55.78
N GLY A 63 8.31 -40.28 -54.92
CA GLY A 63 8.34 -40.45 -53.45
C GLY A 63 9.38 -41.52 -52.95
N LEU A 64 9.51 -41.70 -51.62
CA LEU A 64 10.21 -42.78 -50.84
C LEU A 64 11.77 -42.95 -50.82
N ALA A 65 12.34 -42.80 -49.60
CA ALA A 65 13.12 -43.78 -48.80
C ALA A 65 14.62 -44.20 -49.03
N ARG A 66 15.40 -44.07 -47.93
CA ARG A 66 16.49 -44.95 -47.37
C ARG A 66 17.75 -45.33 -48.19
N GLY A 67 18.96 -45.11 -47.63
CA GLY A 67 20.20 -45.81 -48.05
C GLY A 67 21.49 -45.47 -47.23
N ARG A 68 22.17 -46.47 -46.64
CA ARG A 68 23.31 -46.33 -45.70
C ARG A 68 24.71 -46.12 -46.34
N GLY A 69 25.46 -45.09 -45.89
CA GLY A 69 26.75 -45.22 -45.16
C GLY A 69 28.13 -45.54 -45.82
N PHE A 70 29.18 -45.32 -44.99
CA PHE A 70 30.58 -45.87 -44.97
C PHE A 70 31.84 -45.08 -45.42
N ARG A 71 32.70 -44.81 -44.41
CA ARG A 71 34.19 -44.74 -44.32
C ARG A 71 35.04 -43.58 -44.93
N ARG A 72 36.21 -43.40 -44.28
CA ARG A 72 37.34 -42.46 -44.55
C ARG A 72 38.58 -43.23 -45.04
N PRO A 73 39.65 -42.53 -45.49
CA PRO A 73 40.96 -42.68 -44.82
C PRO A 73 41.74 -41.36 -44.54
N ARG A 74 42.95 -41.51 -43.95
CA ARG A 74 44.08 -40.56 -43.72
C ARG A 74 45.36 -41.21 -44.36
N PRO A 75 46.64 -40.73 -44.28
CA PRO A 75 47.26 -39.57 -43.57
C PRO A 75 48.40 -38.74 -44.29
N GLY A 76 48.65 -37.50 -43.82
CA GLY A 76 49.96 -36.76 -43.75
C GLY A 76 50.87 -36.58 -45.01
N PRO A 77 52.08 -35.97 -44.88
CA PRO A 77 52.60 -34.99 -43.91
C PRO A 77 52.94 -33.61 -44.57
N ALA A 78 53.76 -32.74 -43.95
CA ALA A 78 54.11 -31.38 -44.43
C ALA A 78 55.63 -31.16 -44.67
N PRO A 79 56.04 -30.07 -45.37
CA PRO A 79 56.97 -29.11 -44.73
C PRO A 79 56.70 -27.61 -45.04
N ALA A 80 57.60 -26.72 -44.58
CA ALA A 80 57.35 -25.30 -44.26
C ALA A 80 57.67 -24.23 -45.33
N ALA A 81 57.13 -23.01 -45.11
CA ALA A 81 57.63 -21.72 -45.62
C ALA A 81 57.31 -20.58 -44.60
N MET A 82 57.95 -19.40 -44.71
CA MET A 82 57.94 -18.35 -43.67
C MET A 82 56.93 -17.19 -43.86
N ARG A 83 56.83 -16.32 -42.85
CA ARG A 83 55.78 -15.29 -42.62
C ARG A 83 55.87 -14.05 -43.52
N PRO A 84 54.82 -13.18 -43.49
CA PRO A 84 55.04 -11.93 -42.72
C PRO A 84 53.91 -11.52 -41.73
N ALA A 85 54.31 -10.70 -40.75
CA ALA A 85 53.56 -9.79 -39.85
C ALA A 85 52.06 -10.04 -39.50
N GLN A 86 51.78 -10.37 -38.22
CA GLN A 86 50.44 -10.35 -37.61
C GLN A 86 50.05 -9.01 -36.93
N THR A 87 50.95 -8.02 -36.90
CA THR A 87 50.79 -6.80 -36.08
C THR A 87 49.64 -5.87 -36.52
N ALA A 88 49.29 -5.87 -37.81
CA ALA A 88 48.21 -5.01 -38.34
C ALA A 88 46.80 -5.45 -37.91
N LEU A 89 46.61 -6.73 -37.54
CA LEU A 89 45.29 -7.26 -37.18
C LEU A 89 44.89 -6.90 -35.74
N TRP A 90 45.87 -6.91 -34.82
CA TRP A 90 45.64 -6.64 -33.40
C TRP A 90 45.20 -5.20 -33.11
N LEU A 91 45.78 -4.19 -33.78
CA LEU A 91 45.34 -2.79 -33.58
C LEU A 91 43.87 -2.58 -33.95
N ARG A 92 43.38 -3.25 -35.00
CA ARG A 92 41.96 -3.13 -35.43
C ARG A 92 41.01 -3.82 -34.46
N LEU A 93 41.41 -4.94 -33.86
CA LEU A 93 40.64 -5.64 -32.83
C LEU A 93 40.57 -4.86 -31.51
N VAL A 94 41.69 -4.26 -31.06
CA VAL A 94 41.73 -3.46 -29.83
C VAL A 94 40.87 -2.19 -29.95
N VAL A 95 40.91 -1.49 -31.09
CA VAL A 95 40.04 -0.32 -31.33
C VAL A 95 38.57 -0.72 -31.41
N ALA A 96 38.25 -1.88 -32.00
CA ALA A 96 36.86 -2.37 -32.06
C ALA A 96 36.29 -2.75 -30.68
N LEU A 97 37.06 -3.41 -29.80
CA LEU A 97 36.62 -3.69 -28.43
C LEU A 97 36.58 -2.44 -27.54
N GLY A 98 37.52 -1.50 -27.72
CA GLY A 98 37.51 -0.24 -26.97
C GLY A 98 36.24 0.59 -27.19
N LEU A 99 35.70 0.60 -28.42
CA LEU A 99 34.44 1.26 -28.74
C LEU A 99 33.18 0.48 -28.30
N ALA A 100 33.30 -0.79 -27.92
CA ALA A 100 32.20 -1.60 -27.39
C ALA A 100 32.08 -1.55 -25.86
N LEU A 101 33.18 -1.23 -25.16
CA LEU A 101 33.22 -1.15 -23.69
C LEU A 101 32.92 0.25 -23.13
N VAL A 102 32.87 1.29 -23.97
CA VAL A 102 32.30 2.60 -23.61
C VAL A 102 30.88 2.68 -24.14
N GLY A 103 29.95 1.99 -23.44
CA GLY A 103 28.53 2.19 -23.67
C GLY A 103 28.15 3.66 -23.45
N PRO A 104 27.19 4.22 -24.22
CA PRO A 104 26.81 5.61 -24.08
C PRO A 104 26.20 5.84 -22.69
N LEU A 105 26.90 6.58 -21.84
CA LEU A 105 26.32 7.20 -20.65
C LEU A 105 25.02 7.89 -21.07
N PRO A 106 23.88 7.69 -20.35
CA PRO A 106 22.63 8.37 -20.62
C PRO A 106 22.71 9.82 -20.12
N VAL A 107 23.64 10.60 -20.69
CA VAL A 107 23.67 12.05 -20.55
C VAL A 107 22.38 12.56 -21.16
N GLY A 108 21.45 13.00 -20.29
CA GLY A 108 20.11 13.43 -20.63
C GLY A 108 20.05 14.74 -21.42
N TRP A 109 20.76 14.83 -22.54
CA TRP A 109 20.58 15.89 -23.52
C TRP A 109 19.20 15.72 -24.15
N SER A 110 18.25 16.48 -23.62
CA SER A 110 16.94 16.77 -24.21
C SER A 110 17.10 17.54 -25.53
N SER A 111 17.66 16.85 -26.53
CA SER A 111 17.89 17.37 -27.88
C SER A 111 16.59 17.90 -28.44
N ALA A 112 16.51 19.24 -28.52
CA ALA A 112 15.37 19.95 -29.06
C ALA A 112 15.24 19.60 -30.55
N ARG A 113 14.39 18.61 -30.83
CA ARG A 113 14.22 18.04 -32.18
C ARG A 113 13.97 19.16 -33.18
N ALA A 114 14.70 19.12 -34.30
CA ALA A 114 14.71 20.19 -35.29
C ALA A 114 13.28 20.59 -35.70
N PRO A 115 12.95 21.90 -35.70
CA PRO A 115 11.60 22.37 -35.96
C PRO A 115 11.16 22.04 -37.39
N ILE A 116 9.99 21.39 -37.52
CA ILE A 116 9.35 21.18 -38.81
C ILE A 116 8.64 22.48 -39.19
N TYR A 117 9.15 23.19 -40.18
CA TYR A 117 8.55 24.39 -40.75
C TYR A 117 7.39 24.02 -41.69
N VAL A 118 6.32 24.82 -41.69
CA VAL A 118 5.15 24.62 -42.58
C VAL A 118 5.00 25.73 -43.61
N SER A 119 4.12 25.57 -44.60
CA SER A 119 3.85 26.58 -45.65
C SER A 119 2.98 27.77 -45.18
N SER A 120 3.02 28.10 -43.88
CA SER A 120 2.29 29.20 -43.26
C SER A 120 3.23 30.17 -42.53
N TRP A 121 2.83 31.44 -42.48
CA TRP A 121 3.54 32.54 -41.84
C TRP A 121 2.58 33.38 -41.00
N ALA A 122 3.06 33.85 -39.85
CA ALA A 122 2.45 34.96 -39.14
C ALA A 122 3.22 36.24 -39.48
N VAL A 123 2.51 37.35 -39.70
CA VAL A 123 3.09 38.65 -40.09
C VAL A 123 2.45 39.77 -39.30
N ARG A 124 3.26 40.70 -38.77
CA ARG A 124 2.80 41.92 -38.10
C ARG A 124 2.94 43.13 -39.04
N VAL A 125 1.83 43.82 -39.28
CA VAL A 125 1.72 44.98 -40.18
C VAL A 125 1.31 46.24 -39.43
N SER A 126 1.56 47.41 -40.01
CA SER A 126 1.27 48.71 -39.40
C SER A 126 -0.07 49.34 -39.82
N GLN A 127 -0.65 48.92 -40.94
CA GLN A 127 -1.89 49.50 -41.51
C GLN A 127 -3.01 48.45 -41.69
N GLY A 128 -3.00 47.42 -40.85
CA GLY A 128 -4.02 46.36 -40.83
C GLY A 128 -4.19 45.60 -42.14
N TYR A 129 -5.42 45.11 -42.36
CA TYR A 129 -5.76 44.17 -43.44
C TYR A 129 -5.31 44.61 -44.84
N ARG A 130 -5.41 45.90 -45.18
CA ARG A 130 -5.01 46.41 -46.51
C ARG A 130 -3.52 46.18 -46.80
N GLU A 131 -2.67 46.33 -45.78
CA GLU A 131 -1.23 46.09 -45.91
C GLU A 131 -0.90 44.59 -45.92
N ALA A 132 -1.55 43.79 -45.06
CA ALA A 132 -1.40 42.33 -45.12
C ALA A 132 -1.78 41.76 -46.49
N GLU A 133 -2.86 42.27 -47.09
CA GLU A 133 -3.33 41.90 -48.43
C GLU A 133 -2.36 42.37 -49.53
N ARG A 134 -1.80 43.59 -49.43
CA ARG A 134 -0.75 44.09 -50.34
C ARG A 134 0.47 43.18 -50.31
N LEU A 135 0.94 42.80 -49.12
CA LEU A 135 2.09 41.91 -48.93
C LEU A 135 1.81 40.50 -49.44
N ALA A 136 0.61 39.98 -49.22
CA ALA A 136 0.20 38.67 -49.70
C ALA A 136 0.30 38.60 -51.23
N ARG A 137 -0.31 39.55 -51.94
CA ARG A 137 -0.26 39.65 -53.42
C ARG A 137 1.16 39.89 -53.92
N LYS A 138 1.91 40.83 -53.33
CA LYS A 138 3.29 41.18 -53.71
C LYS A 138 4.25 39.98 -53.67
N PHE A 139 4.02 39.02 -52.78
CA PHE A 139 4.94 37.91 -52.52
C PHE A 139 4.33 36.50 -52.73
N GLY A 140 3.16 36.39 -53.37
CA GLY A 140 2.55 35.11 -53.77
C GLY A 140 1.81 34.34 -52.67
N PHE A 141 1.57 34.94 -51.51
CA PHE A 141 0.81 34.32 -50.43
C PHE A 141 -0.70 34.51 -50.62
N VAL A 142 -1.48 33.59 -50.05
CA VAL A 142 -2.90 33.81 -49.75
C VAL A 142 -2.99 34.37 -48.33
N ASN A 143 -3.68 35.49 -48.18
CA ASN A 143 -4.11 36.03 -46.89
C ASN A 143 -5.25 35.18 -46.34
N LEU A 144 -5.07 34.59 -45.16
CA LEU A 144 -6.09 33.78 -44.47
C LEU A 144 -6.83 34.58 -43.38
N GLY A 145 -6.52 35.87 -43.22
CA GLY A 145 -7.18 36.75 -42.27
C GLY A 145 -6.35 37.03 -41.02
N GLN A 146 -7.05 37.58 -40.03
CA GLN A 146 -6.50 38.21 -38.85
C GLN A 146 -6.34 37.21 -37.69
N ILE A 147 -5.21 37.26 -36.98
CA ILE A 147 -4.87 36.30 -35.90
C ILE A 147 -5.41 36.77 -34.55
N PHE A 148 -5.33 38.06 -34.25
CA PHE A 148 -5.79 38.66 -32.99
C PHE A 148 -6.76 39.83 -33.26
N PRO A 149 -7.73 40.12 -32.38
CA PRO A 149 -8.69 41.22 -32.59
C PRO A 149 -8.07 42.62 -32.76
N ASP A 150 -6.79 42.81 -32.42
CA ASP A 150 -6.05 44.09 -32.46
C ASP A 150 -5.78 44.66 -33.87
N GLY A 151 -6.00 43.88 -34.92
CA GLY A 151 -5.76 44.30 -36.31
C GLY A 151 -4.30 44.39 -36.72
N GLN A 152 -3.35 43.87 -35.92
CA GLN A 152 -1.92 44.00 -36.22
C GLN A 152 -1.29 42.73 -36.82
N TYR A 153 -1.85 41.55 -36.53
CA TYR A 153 -1.29 40.25 -36.89
C TYR A 153 -2.16 39.48 -37.90
N TYR A 154 -1.56 38.97 -38.97
CA TYR A 154 -2.24 38.26 -40.06
C TYR A 154 -1.55 36.94 -40.42
N HIS A 155 -2.35 35.94 -40.82
CA HIS A 155 -1.90 34.62 -41.23
C HIS A 155 -1.80 34.57 -42.76
N LEU A 156 -0.60 34.35 -43.29
CA LEU A 156 -0.34 34.19 -44.71
C LEU A 156 0.06 32.74 -45.03
N ARG A 157 -0.40 32.19 -46.15
CA ARG A 157 -0.07 30.81 -46.60
C ARG A 157 0.39 30.79 -48.06
N HIS A 158 1.56 30.22 -48.34
CA HIS A 158 2.09 30.14 -49.72
C HIS A 158 1.70 28.81 -50.36
N ARG A 159 1.05 28.84 -51.53
CA ARG A 159 0.63 27.60 -52.23
C ARG A 159 1.81 26.83 -52.84
N GLY A 160 2.88 27.54 -53.25
CA GLY A 160 4.07 26.96 -53.87
C GLY A 160 5.21 26.59 -52.91
N VAL A 161 4.96 26.49 -51.60
CA VAL A 161 5.94 25.96 -50.62
C VAL A 161 5.41 24.65 -50.05
N VAL A 162 6.31 23.66 -49.90
CA VAL A 162 6.00 22.35 -49.32
C VAL A 162 5.35 22.48 -47.93
N GLN A 163 4.35 21.65 -47.64
CA GLN A 163 3.57 21.80 -46.40
C GLN A 163 4.37 21.50 -45.12
N GLN A 164 5.46 20.74 -45.22
CA GLN A 164 6.37 20.43 -44.12
C GLN A 164 7.82 20.43 -44.64
N SER A 165 8.77 20.94 -43.85
CA SER A 165 10.20 21.01 -44.16
C SER A 165 11.04 20.98 -42.89
N LEU A 166 12.22 20.35 -42.92
CA LEU A 166 13.20 20.41 -41.82
C LEU A 166 14.07 21.68 -41.84
N THR A 167 13.92 22.52 -42.88
CA THR A 167 14.67 23.78 -43.04
C THR A 167 13.73 24.97 -43.32
N PRO A 168 14.05 26.18 -42.82
CA PRO A 168 13.25 27.38 -43.06
C PRO A 168 13.41 27.84 -44.51
N HIS A 169 12.34 28.38 -45.10
CA HIS A 169 12.33 28.74 -46.52
C HIS A 169 13.01 30.09 -46.80
N TRP A 170 14.35 30.06 -46.86
CA TRP A 170 15.24 31.21 -47.04
C TRP A 170 14.80 32.23 -48.09
N GLY A 171 14.31 31.80 -49.26
CA GLY A 171 13.89 32.70 -50.34
C GLY A 171 12.77 33.67 -49.95
N HIS A 172 11.75 33.21 -49.19
CA HIS A 172 10.69 34.07 -48.67
C HIS A 172 11.15 34.82 -47.41
N ARG A 173 12.04 34.23 -46.60
CA ARG A 173 12.67 34.90 -45.44
C ARG A 173 13.49 36.13 -45.84
N LEU A 174 14.12 36.11 -47.01
CA LEU A 174 14.84 37.26 -47.57
C LEU A 174 13.88 38.30 -48.19
N ARG A 175 12.90 37.85 -48.98
CA ARG A 175 11.90 38.74 -49.62
C ARG A 175 11.05 39.52 -48.61
N LEU A 176 10.60 38.86 -47.53
CA LEU A 176 9.81 39.48 -46.46
C LEU A 176 10.64 40.32 -45.47
N LYS A 177 11.97 40.44 -45.60
CA LYS A 177 12.80 41.19 -44.64
C LYS A 177 12.77 42.72 -44.84
N LYS A 178 11.98 43.25 -45.78
CA LYS A 178 11.99 44.68 -46.18
C LYS A 178 10.68 45.46 -46.01
N ASP A 179 9.52 44.82 -45.84
CA ASP A 179 8.21 45.52 -45.76
C ASP A 179 7.47 45.42 -44.39
N PRO A 180 7.34 44.24 -43.73
CA PRO A 180 6.59 44.11 -42.47
C PRO A 180 7.44 44.42 -41.23
N LYS A 181 6.80 44.80 -40.11
CA LYS A 181 7.49 45.04 -38.83
C LYS A 181 8.06 43.76 -38.20
N TRP A 182 7.40 42.63 -38.43
CA TRP A 182 7.82 41.30 -37.97
C TRP A 182 7.16 40.23 -38.84
N PHE A 183 7.85 39.11 -39.06
CA PHE A 183 7.31 37.96 -39.77
C PHE A 183 8.00 36.67 -39.30
N GLU A 184 7.26 35.56 -39.24
CA GLU A 184 7.79 34.26 -38.83
C GLU A 184 7.15 33.12 -39.63
N GLN A 185 7.97 32.22 -40.18
CA GLN A 185 7.49 30.97 -40.74
C GLN A 185 7.07 30.05 -39.61
N GLN A 186 5.81 29.63 -39.63
CA GLN A 186 5.23 28.82 -38.57
C GLN A 186 5.84 27.42 -38.56
N THR A 187 5.92 26.85 -37.36
CA THR A 187 6.46 25.50 -37.10
C THR A 187 5.35 24.58 -36.60
N LEU A 188 5.47 23.29 -36.89
CA LEU A 188 4.49 22.27 -36.50
C LEU A 188 4.59 22.01 -34.99
N GLN A 189 3.72 22.65 -34.23
CA GLN A 189 3.61 22.48 -32.78
C GLN A 189 2.89 21.18 -32.45
N ARG A 190 3.63 20.13 -32.06
CA ARG A 190 3.05 18.84 -31.64
C ARG A 190 2.35 18.96 -30.29
N ARG A 191 1.07 19.34 -30.32
CA ARG A 191 0.20 19.39 -29.15
C ARG A 191 -0.58 18.09 -29.01
N VAL A 192 -0.38 17.38 -27.91
CA VAL A 192 -1.24 16.25 -27.51
C VAL A 192 -2.48 16.83 -26.81
N LYS A 193 -3.66 16.28 -27.10
CA LYS A 193 -4.88 16.63 -26.35
C LYS A 193 -4.70 16.17 -24.91
N ARG A 194 -4.97 17.03 -23.91
CA ARG A 194 -5.00 16.65 -22.49
C ARG A 194 -6.19 15.71 -22.24
N SER A 195 -5.98 14.43 -22.54
CA SER A 195 -6.83 13.34 -22.07
C SER A 195 -6.64 13.15 -20.56
N ALA A 196 -7.52 12.39 -19.92
CA ALA A 196 -7.31 11.95 -18.55
C ALA A 196 -6.02 11.12 -18.41
N VAL A 197 -5.47 11.05 -17.19
CA VAL A 197 -4.27 10.28 -16.83
C VAL A 197 -4.62 8.79 -16.80
N VAL A 198 -4.94 8.24 -17.97
CA VAL A 198 -5.20 6.82 -18.22
C VAL A 198 -3.88 6.19 -18.65
N PRO A 199 -3.29 5.26 -17.87
CA PRO A 199 -2.05 4.59 -18.25
C PRO A 199 -2.19 3.85 -19.58
N THR A 200 -1.11 3.82 -20.37
CA THR A 200 -1.11 3.24 -21.73
C THR A 200 -0.97 1.71 -21.76
N ASP A 201 -0.94 1.09 -20.60
CA ASP A 201 -0.45 -0.26 -20.38
C ASP A 201 -1.50 -1.32 -20.73
N PRO A 202 -1.07 -2.44 -21.35
CA PRO A 202 -1.97 -3.28 -22.14
C PRO A 202 -3.13 -3.89 -21.33
N TRP A 203 -2.90 -4.20 -20.05
CA TRP A 203 -3.88 -4.78 -19.15
C TRP A 203 -4.50 -3.75 -18.19
N PHE A 204 -4.16 -2.45 -18.25
CA PHE A 204 -4.91 -1.41 -17.54
C PHE A 204 -6.40 -1.42 -17.95
N SER A 205 -6.68 -1.77 -19.20
CA SER A 205 -8.04 -2.00 -19.70
C SER A 205 -8.77 -3.17 -19.01
N LYS A 206 -8.06 -4.11 -18.37
CA LYS A 206 -8.62 -5.17 -17.53
C LYS A 206 -8.71 -4.79 -16.05
N GLN A 207 -7.94 -3.80 -15.56
CA GLN A 207 -7.94 -3.32 -14.17
C GLN A 207 -9.21 -2.53 -13.82
N TRP A 208 -10.29 -3.29 -13.77
CA TRP A 208 -11.68 -2.86 -13.81
C TRP A 208 -12.12 -2.01 -12.61
N TYR A 209 -11.43 -2.19 -11.48
CA TYR A 209 -11.61 -1.50 -10.21
C TYR A 209 -10.98 -0.10 -10.16
N MET A 210 -10.25 0.30 -11.21
CA MET A 210 -9.59 1.62 -11.33
C MET A 210 -9.95 2.39 -12.62
N ASN A 211 -10.75 1.82 -13.52
CA ASN A 211 -10.87 2.31 -14.91
C ASN A 211 -12.29 2.71 -15.35
N ASN A 212 -13.18 3.04 -14.39
CA ASN A 212 -14.60 3.40 -14.58
C ASN A 212 -15.48 2.32 -15.27
N LYS A 213 -15.04 1.07 -15.36
CA LYS A 213 -15.87 -0.03 -15.90
C LYS A 213 -16.95 -0.49 -14.92
N VAL A 214 -16.66 -0.48 -13.62
CA VAL A 214 -17.67 -0.56 -12.54
C VAL A 214 -18.02 0.85 -12.08
N GLN A 215 -19.21 1.03 -11.49
CA GLN A 215 -19.62 2.27 -10.84
C GLN A 215 -20.32 1.96 -9.51
N PRO A 216 -19.84 2.46 -8.36
CA PRO A 216 -18.55 3.16 -8.20
C PRO A 216 -17.37 2.24 -8.58
N ASP A 217 -16.26 2.83 -9.00
CA ASP A 217 -14.95 2.17 -8.85
C ASP A 217 -14.21 2.79 -7.65
N LEU A 218 -12.94 2.46 -7.43
CA LEU A 218 -12.17 3.01 -6.30
C LEU A 218 -11.82 4.52 -6.48
N ASN A 219 -12.26 5.14 -7.58
CA ASN A 219 -12.02 6.54 -7.98
C ASN A 219 -10.55 6.94 -8.18
N ILE A 220 -9.67 5.97 -8.42
CA ILE A 220 -8.21 6.16 -8.55
C ILE A 220 -7.87 7.14 -9.68
N LEU A 221 -8.50 7.01 -10.85
CA LEU A 221 -8.30 7.93 -11.99
C LEU A 221 -8.59 9.40 -11.65
N GLN A 222 -9.49 9.67 -10.68
CA GLN A 222 -9.73 11.04 -10.24
C GLN A 222 -8.55 11.57 -9.41
N VAL A 223 -7.89 10.73 -8.61
CA VAL A 223 -6.70 11.10 -7.82
C VAL A 223 -5.50 11.35 -8.74
N TRP A 224 -5.24 10.45 -9.70
CA TRP A 224 -4.17 10.65 -10.69
C TRP A 224 -4.41 11.92 -11.53
N SER A 225 -5.67 12.31 -11.78
CA SER A 225 -5.99 13.57 -12.46
C SER A 225 -5.55 14.83 -11.69
N GLN A 226 -5.30 14.71 -10.37
CA GLN A 226 -4.74 15.76 -9.52
C GLN A 226 -3.20 15.77 -9.48
N GLY A 227 -2.52 14.83 -10.15
CA GLY A 227 -1.06 14.70 -10.14
C GLY A 227 -0.48 13.97 -8.93
N LEU A 228 -1.31 13.27 -8.14
CA LEU A 228 -0.88 12.35 -7.09
C LEU A 228 -0.72 10.94 -7.68
N SER A 229 0.29 10.20 -7.23
CA SER A 229 0.70 8.90 -7.79
C SER A 229 1.45 7.99 -6.78
N GLY A 230 1.53 8.39 -5.51
CA GLY A 230 2.29 7.72 -4.44
C GLY A 230 3.71 8.25 -4.23
N GLN A 231 4.09 9.32 -4.94
CA GLN A 231 5.49 9.75 -5.04
C GLN A 231 6.15 9.99 -3.67
N GLY A 232 7.23 9.27 -3.42
CA GLY A 232 8.05 9.41 -2.19
C GLY A 232 7.55 8.62 -0.98
N ILE A 233 6.34 8.06 -1.04
CA ILE A 233 5.85 7.10 -0.05
C ILE A 233 6.54 5.74 -0.27
N VAL A 234 6.70 4.98 0.82
CA VAL A 234 7.33 3.66 0.81
C VAL A 234 6.35 2.65 1.40
N VAL A 235 6.03 1.61 0.65
CA VAL A 235 5.20 0.48 1.08
C VAL A 235 6.05 -0.79 1.12
N SER A 236 5.76 -1.68 2.08
CA SER A 236 6.36 -3.01 2.16
C SER A 236 5.29 -4.08 2.22
N VAL A 237 5.46 -5.15 1.47
CA VAL A 237 4.58 -6.33 1.46
C VAL A 237 5.21 -7.40 2.36
N LEU A 238 4.54 -7.79 3.45
CA LEU A 238 5.02 -8.81 4.40
C LEU A 238 4.43 -10.17 4.03
N ASP A 239 5.18 -11.01 3.31
CA ASP A 239 4.59 -12.13 2.56
C ASP A 239 5.62 -13.21 2.16
N ASP A 240 5.41 -13.93 1.05
CA ASP A 240 6.30 -14.97 0.51
C ASP A 240 7.54 -14.46 -0.26
N GLY A 241 7.60 -13.15 -0.55
CA GLY A 241 8.71 -12.46 -1.21
C GLY A 241 8.26 -11.44 -2.25
N ILE A 242 9.22 -10.85 -2.96
CA ILE A 242 8.97 -9.95 -4.10
C ILE A 242 9.98 -10.20 -5.22
N GLU A 243 9.49 -10.48 -6.43
CA GLU A 243 10.31 -10.57 -7.64
C GLU A 243 10.80 -9.16 -8.01
N LYS A 244 11.87 -8.71 -7.34
CA LYS A 244 12.39 -7.33 -7.41
C LYS A 244 12.87 -6.92 -8.81
N ASP A 245 13.16 -7.88 -9.66
CA ASP A 245 13.57 -7.72 -11.06
C ASP A 245 12.41 -7.87 -12.06
N HIS A 246 11.17 -8.05 -11.57
CA HIS A 246 9.97 -8.06 -12.41
C HIS A 246 9.88 -6.77 -13.26
N PRO A 247 9.55 -6.84 -14.57
CA PRO A 247 9.66 -5.69 -15.49
C PRO A 247 8.76 -4.50 -15.14
N ASP A 248 7.76 -4.73 -14.29
CA ASP A 248 6.77 -3.77 -13.80
C ASP A 248 7.05 -3.30 -12.35
N LEU A 249 8.05 -3.86 -11.66
CA LEU A 249 8.39 -3.50 -10.27
C LEU A 249 9.79 -2.88 -10.11
N TRP A 250 10.77 -3.29 -10.91
CA TRP A 250 12.20 -3.00 -10.69
C TRP A 250 12.57 -1.51 -10.53
N ALA A 251 11.84 -0.59 -11.17
CA ALA A 251 12.12 0.85 -11.07
C ALA A 251 11.54 1.49 -9.79
N ASN A 252 10.53 0.85 -9.19
CA ASN A 252 9.90 1.25 -7.93
C ASN A 252 10.46 0.45 -6.73
N TYR A 253 11.20 -0.64 -6.98
CA TYR A 253 11.76 -1.49 -5.94
C TYR A 253 12.70 -0.73 -4.99
N ASP A 254 12.52 -0.93 -3.68
CA ASP A 254 13.33 -0.32 -2.64
C ASP A 254 13.95 -1.39 -1.70
N PRO A 255 15.29 -1.59 -1.75
CA PRO A 255 15.97 -2.55 -0.90
C PRO A 255 16.03 -2.13 0.58
N LEU A 256 15.75 -0.86 0.93
CA LEU A 256 15.59 -0.41 2.32
C LEU A 256 14.17 -0.66 2.86
N ALA A 257 13.24 -1.04 1.98
CA ALA A 257 11.90 -1.50 2.33
C ALA A 257 11.77 -3.04 2.31
N SER A 258 12.90 -3.76 2.21
CA SER A 258 12.92 -5.19 1.89
C SER A 258 13.92 -5.96 2.76
N TYR A 259 13.63 -7.24 3.03
CA TYR A 259 14.52 -8.17 3.74
C TYR A 259 14.02 -9.61 3.61
N ASP A 260 14.90 -10.59 3.78
CA ASP A 260 14.54 -12.01 3.88
C ASP A 260 14.77 -12.52 5.31
N PHE A 261 13.70 -12.90 6.01
CA PHE A 261 13.77 -13.50 7.34
C PHE A 261 13.66 -15.04 7.32
N ASN A 262 13.43 -15.66 6.16
CA ASN A 262 13.48 -17.11 6.03
C ASN A 262 14.94 -17.60 5.89
N ASP A 263 15.73 -16.93 5.05
CA ASP A 263 17.15 -17.23 4.78
C ASP A 263 18.14 -16.20 5.41
N TYR A 264 17.64 -15.13 6.05
CA TYR A 264 18.38 -14.13 6.85
C TYR A 264 19.33 -13.20 6.07
N ASP A 265 18.94 -12.76 4.87
CA ASP A 265 19.73 -11.87 4.01
C ASP A 265 18.90 -10.72 3.41
N PRO A 266 19.48 -9.71 2.74
CA PRO A 266 18.74 -8.53 2.27
C PRO A 266 17.99 -8.73 0.94
N ASP A 267 18.02 -9.91 0.31
CA ASP A 267 17.35 -10.18 -0.98
C ASP A 267 16.03 -10.97 -0.81
N PRO A 268 14.86 -10.33 -0.93
CA PRO A 268 13.55 -10.97 -0.74
C PRO A 268 13.05 -11.77 -1.96
N GLN A 269 13.93 -12.25 -2.84
CA GLN A 269 13.54 -12.92 -4.07
C GLN A 269 12.69 -14.18 -3.74
N PRO A 270 11.53 -14.38 -4.39
CA PRO A 270 10.70 -15.55 -4.08
C PRO A 270 11.39 -16.82 -4.58
N ARG A 271 11.37 -17.86 -3.75
CA ARG A 271 11.90 -19.18 -4.11
C ARG A 271 10.94 -19.88 -5.08
N TYR A 272 11.26 -19.85 -6.37
CA TYR A 272 10.50 -20.52 -7.43
C TYR A 272 10.28 -22.02 -7.13
N THR A 273 9.02 -22.48 -7.25
CA THR A 273 8.63 -23.89 -7.07
C THR A 273 7.85 -24.39 -8.29
N PRO A 274 7.75 -25.72 -8.54
CA PRO A 274 6.94 -26.25 -9.65
C PRO A 274 5.43 -25.98 -9.56
N SER A 275 4.96 -25.48 -8.40
CA SER A 275 3.57 -25.11 -8.09
C SER A 275 3.36 -23.59 -8.03
N ASP A 276 4.43 -22.81 -8.22
CA ASP A 276 4.51 -21.35 -8.09
C ASP A 276 3.89 -20.85 -6.77
N ASP A 277 4.20 -21.52 -5.66
CA ASP A 277 3.60 -21.22 -4.35
C ASP A 277 3.92 -19.79 -3.91
N ASN A 278 5.21 -19.43 -4.04
CA ASN A 278 5.78 -18.15 -3.63
C ASN A 278 5.56 -17.03 -4.68
N ARG A 279 4.30 -16.79 -5.05
CA ARG A 279 3.87 -15.78 -6.04
C ARG A 279 3.03 -14.65 -5.45
N HIS A 280 2.63 -14.77 -4.20
CA HIS A 280 1.58 -14.01 -3.56
C HIS A 280 2.02 -12.57 -3.23
N GLY A 281 3.19 -12.40 -2.61
CA GLY A 281 3.77 -11.09 -2.32
C GLY A 281 4.12 -10.31 -3.60
N THR A 282 4.58 -11.02 -4.64
CA THR A 282 4.82 -10.43 -5.98
C THR A 282 3.54 -9.93 -6.64
N ARG A 283 2.40 -10.61 -6.45
CA ARG A 283 1.08 -10.14 -6.92
C ARG A 283 0.60 -8.92 -6.13
N CYS A 284 0.69 -8.96 -4.81
CA CYS A 284 0.33 -7.87 -3.92
C CYS A 284 1.15 -6.59 -4.20
N ALA A 285 2.46 -6.73 -4.47
CA ALA A 285 3.35 -5.61 -4.78
C ALA A 285 2.92 -4.83 -6.04
N GLY A 286 2.47 -5.54 -7.09
CA GLY A 286 1.98 -4.92 -8.32
C GLY A 286 0.70 -4.11 -8.12
N GLU A 287 -0.21 -4.54 -7.25
CA GLU A 287 -1.44 -3.79 -6.96
C GLU A 287 -1.16 -2.45 -6.29
N VAL A 288 -0.15 -2.41 -5.41
CA VAL A 288 0.31 -1.17 -4.80
C VAL A 288 1.02 -0.31 -5.84
N ALA A 289 2.06 -0.84 -6.49
CA ALA A 289 3.10 -0.02 -7.12
C ALA A 289 3.72 -0.63 -8.40
N ALA A 290 2.98 -1.44 -9.17
CA ALA A 290 3.37 -1.69 -10.55
C ALA A 290 3.53 -0.36 -11.31
N MET A 291 4.53 -0.29 -12.18
CA MET A 291 4.87 0.89 -12.97
C MET A 291 3.72 1.31 -13.90
N ALA A 292 3.73 2.56 -14.35
CA ALA A 292 2.76 3.07 -15.31
C ALA A 292 3.44 3.59 -16.58
N ASN A 293 2.83 3.33 -17.73
CA ASN A 293 3.24 3.73 -19.07
C ASN A 293 4.58 3.12 -19.54
N ASN A 294 4.92 1.91 -19.07
CA ASN A 294 6.04 1.11 -19.57
C ASN A 294 5.63 0.19 -20.75
N GLY A 295 4.34 -0.05 -20.95
CA GLY A 295 3.80 -0.96 -21.97
C GLY A 295 3.79 -2.44 -21.56
N PHE A 296 4.00 -2.74 -20.28
CA PHE A 296 3.95 -4.07 -19.67
C PHE A 296 2.76 -4.16 -18.69
N CYS A 297 2.36 -5.37 -18.28
CA CYS A 297 1.15 -5.68 -17.50
C CYS A 297 0.10 -4.55 -17.40
N GLY A 298 0.03 -3.84 -16.27
CA GLY A 298 -1.02 -2.88 -15.94
C GLY A 298 -0.47 -1.62 -15.26
N THR A 299 -0.91 -1.35 -14.03
CA THR A 299 -0.39 -0.29 -13.16
C THR A 299 -0.72 -0.60 -11.71
N GLY A 300 0.08 -0.09 -10.77
CA GLY A 300 -0.30 -0.03 -9.36
C GLY A 300 -1.22 1.16 -9.08
N VAL A 301 -1.98 1.10 -7.98
CA VAL A 301 -2.78 2.23 -7.47
C VAL A 301 -1.90 3.46 -7.22
N ALA A 302 -0.70 3.23 -6.69
CA ALA A 302 0.32 4.20 -6.35
C ALA A 302 1.60 3.92 -7.15
N TYR A 303 1.50 3.98 -8.48
CA TYR A 303 2.54 3.59 -9.44
C TYR A 303 3.89 4.36 -9.39
N ASN A 304 4.01 5.41 -8.57
CA ASN A 304 5.26 6.12 -8.27
C ASN A 304 5.67 6.01 -6.77
N ALA A 305 4.96 5.21 -5.98
CA ALA A 305 5.42 4.82 -4.65
C ALA A 305 6.59 3.84 -4.77
N ARG A 306 7.45 3.85 -3.75
CA ARG A 306 8.49 2.83 -3.61
C ARG A 306 7.91 1.59 -2.95
N ILE A 307 8.29 0.42 -3.44
CA ILE A 307 7.76 -0.88 -3.01
C ILE A 307 8.90 -1.80 -2.58
N GLY A 308 8.76 -2.37 -1.40
CA GLY A 308 9.60 -3.46 -0.91
C GLY A 308 8.78 -4.70 -0.59
N GLY A 309 9.48 -5.79 -0.33
CA GLY A 309 8.89 -7.05 0.09
C GLY A 309 9.75 -7.68 1.17
N VAL A 310 9.07 -8.32 2.12
CA VAL A 310 9.72 -9.10 3.16
C VAL A 310 9.33 -10.55 2.96
N ARG A 311 10.29 -11.37 2.56
CA ARG A 311 10.13 -12.82 2.49
C ARG A 311 10.18 -13.36 3.93
N MET A 312 9.02 -13.75 4.43
CA MET A 312 8.85 -14.33 5.76
C MET A 312 7.88 -15.52 5.79
N LEU A 313 6.99 -15.66 4.79
CA LEU A 313 6.05 -16.79 4.70
C LEU A 313 6.63 -18.09 4.12
N ASP A 314 7.78 -18.05 3.45
CA ASP A 314 8.39 -19.23 2.79
C ASP A 314 9.23 -20.08 3.76
N GLY A 315 8.69 -20.35 4.97
CA GLY A 315 9.40 -21.07 6.03
C GLY A 315 8.66 -21.11 7.36
N THR A 316 9.38 -21.46 8.43
CA THR A 316 8.80 -21.59 9.78
C THR A 316 8.56 -20.22 10.41
N ILE A 317 7.29 -19.84 10.58
CA ILE A 317 6.89 -18.59 11.24
C ILE A 317 7.08 -18.69 12.75
N THR A 318 7.51 -17.60 13.38
CA THR A 318 7.57 -17.45 14.84
C THR A 318 7.34 -15.98 15.25
N ASP A 319 6.95 -15.74 16.51
CA ASP A 319 6.83 -14.40 17.14
C ASP A 319 8.09 -13.53 16.95
N VAL A 320 9.29 -14.13 16.77
CA VAL A 320 10.51 -13.39 16.44
C VAL A 320 10.50 -12.87 15.00
N ILE A 321 10.13 -13.72 14.04
CA ILE A 321 10.15 -13.43 12.60
C ILE A 321 9.07 -12.39 12.25
N GLU A 322 7.87 -12.56 12.78
CA GLU A 322 6.78 -11.60 12.69
C GLU A 322 7.18 -10.23 13.26
N ALA A 323 7.70 -10.21 14.50
CA ALA A 323 8.11 -8.98 15.17
C ALA A 323 9.26 -8.26 14.47
N GLN A 324 10.19 -9.00 13.87
CA GLN A 324 11.27 -8.45 13.04
C GLN A 324 10.71 -7.87 11.73
N SER A 325 9.82 -8.60 11.05
CA SER A 325 9.15 -8.16 9.82
C SER A 325 8.37 -6.85 10.01
N LEU A 326 7.55 -6.78 11.07
CA LEU A 326 6.79 -5.58 11.46
C LEU A 326 7.66 -4.45 12.04
N SER A 327 8.95 -4.73 12.31
CA SER A 327 9.94 -3.76 12.80
C SER A 327 11.05 -3.44 11.78
N LEU A 328 10.94 -3.87 10.52
CA LEU A 328 11.92 -3.58 9.47
C LEU A 328 11.87 -2.09 9.10
N GLN A 329 12.91 -1.33 9.39
CA GLN A 329 13.08 0.07 8.97
C GLN A 329 11.84 1.01 9.13
N PRO A 330 11.18 1.08 10.32
CA PRO A 330 9.93 1.83 10.52
C PRO A 330 10.07 3.36 10.49
N GLN A 331 11.25 3.90 10.18
CA GLN A 331 11.45 5.32 9.87
C GLN A 331 11.47 5.60 8.36
N HIS A 332 11.59 4.56 7.54
CA HIS A 332 11.67 4.61 6.07
C HIS A 332 10.41 4.03 5.43
N ILE A 333 9.99 2.84 5.88
CA ILE A 333 8.73 2.22 5.46
C ILE A 333 7.57 2.97 6.10
N HIS A 334 6.60 3.39 5.27
CA HIS A 334 5.45 4.16 5.74
C HIS A 334 4.25 3.26 6.03
N ILE A 335 4.03 2.28 5.15
CA ILE A 335 2.89 1.37 5.15
C ILE A 335 3.42 -0.06 5.01
N TYR A 336 2.89 -0.99 5.80
CA TYR A 336 3.10 -2.42 5.64
C TYR A 336 1.75 -3.02 5.23
N SER A 337 1.74 -3.82 4.17
CA SER A 337 0.58 -4.61 3.74
C SER A 337 0.85 -6.07 4.12
N ALA A 338 -0.10 -6.69 4.80
CA ALA A 338 -0.03 -8.08 5.22
C ALA A 338 -1.37 -8.79 5.01
N SER A 339 -1.30 -10.07 4.67
CA SER A 339 -2.46 -10.87 4.25
C SER A 339 -2.43 -12.28 4.87
N TRP A 340 -1.83 -12.39 6.06
CA TRP A 340 -1.61 -13.61 6.83
C TRP A 340 -2.10 -13.48 8.27
N GLY A 341 -2.36 -14.61 8.92
CA GLY A 341 -2.90 -14.70 10.28
C GLY A 341 -2.90 -16.16 10.74
N PRO A 342 -3.81 -16.55 11.65
CA PRO A 342 -4.09 -17.95 11.99
C PRO A 342 -4.66 -18.75 10.81
N GLU A 343 -4.99 -20.03 11.03
CA GLU A 343 -5.67 -20.84 10.01
C GLU A 343 -7.17 -20.48 9.94
N ASP A 344 -7.64 -20.08 8.76
CA ASP A 344 -9.02 -19.67 8.41
C ASP A 344 -10.05 -20.84 8.46
N ASP A 345 -9.96 -21.73 9.46
CA ASP A 345 -10.60 -23.06 9.49
C ASP A 345 -12.00 -23.12 10.14
N GLY A 346 -12.50 -21.99 10.66
CA GLY A 346 -13.76 -21.88 11.39
C GLY A 346 -13.67 -22.26 12.87
N ARG A 347 -12.46 -22.45 13.43
CA ARG A 347 -12.24 -23.04 14.77
C ARG A 347 -11.13 -22.39 15.55
N THR A 348 -10.06 -21.98 14.87
CA THR A 348 -8.87 -21.37 15.46
C THR A 348 -9.23 -20.08 16.20
N VAL A 349 -8.51 -19.78 17.29
CA VAL A 349 -8.58 -18.50 18.02
C VAL A 349 -7.16 -18.22 18.48
N ASP A 350 -6.43 -17.42 17.73
CA ASP A 350 -5.02 -17.14 17.99
C ASP A 350 -4.62 -15.76 17.45
N GLY A 351 -3.45 -15.27 17.81
CA GLY A 351 -3.05 -13.91 17.49
C GLY A 351 -1.58 -13.61 17.77
N PRO A 352 -1.17 -12.34 17.62
CA PRO A 352 0.23 -11.95 17.71
C PRO A 352 0.82 -12.25 19.08
N GLY A 353 2.02 -12.84 19.07
CA GLY A 353 2.79 -13.16 20.27
C GLY A 353 3.29 -11.94 21.05
N ILE A 354 4.15 -12.15 22.03
CA ILE A 354 4.58 -11.08 22.94
C ILE A 354 5.48 -10.08 22.19
N LEU A 355 6.37 -10.56 21.33
CA LEU A 355 7.25 -9.72 20.53
C LEU A 355 6.46 -9.01 19.43
N THR A 356 5.56 -9.71 18.72
CA THR A 356 4.74 -9.15 17.64
C THR A 356 3.78 -8.07 18.16
N ARG A 357 3.19 -8.24 19.35
CA ARG A 357 2.39 -7.18 20.01
C ARG A 357 3.21 -5.96 20.39
N GLU A 358 4.45 -6.15 20.83
CA GLU A 358 5.39 -5.04 21.09
C GLU A 358 5.89 -4.39 19.79
N ALA A 359 6.04 -5.14 18.71
CA ALA A 359 6.37 -4.63 17.37
C ALA A 359 5.26 -3.72 16.83
N PHE A 360 4.00 -4.18 16.81
CA PHE A 360 2.84 -3.34 16.49
C PHE A 360 2.82 -2.04 17.33
N ARG A 361 2.95 -2.17 18.66
CA ARG A 361 2.95 -1.03 19.58
C ARG A 361 4.11 -0.06 19.30
N ARG A 362 5.31 -0.56 18.97
CA ARG A 362 6.47 0.26 18.59
C ARG A 362 6.27 0.93 17.23
N GLY A 363 5.70 0.23 16.25
CA GLY A 363 5.34 0.78 14.95
C GLY A 363 4.43 1.99 15.10
N VAL A 364 3.27 1.83 15.75
CA VAL A 364 2.30 2.94 15.88
C VAL A 364 2.76 4.09 16.81
N THR A 365 3.70 3.86 17.73
CA THR A 365 4.19 4.92 18.65
C THR A 365 5.50 5.58 18.22
N LYS A 366 6.37 4.90 17.46
CA LYS A 366 7.71 5.37 17.09
C LYS A 366 7.93 5.43 15.58
N GLY A 367 7.22 4.65 14.78
CA GLY A 367 7.34 4.66 13.32
C GLY A 367 7.02 6.03 12.70
N ARG A 368 7.54 6.30 11.50
CA ARG A 368 7.37 7.56 10.77
C ARG A 368 7.61 8.81 11.65
N GLY A 369 8.74 8.86 12.37
CA GLY A 369 9.08 9.96 13.28
C GLY A 369 8.13 10.13 14.48
N GLY A 370 7.38 9.09 14.85
CA GLY A 370 6.33 9.15 15.87
C GLY A 370 4.97 9.65 15.36
N LEU A 371 4.73 9.63 14.05
CA LEU A 371 3.36 9.66 13.48
C LEU A 371 2.69 8.27 13.55
N GLY A 372 3.50 7.22 13.64
CA GLY A 372 3.07 5.83 13.66
C GLY A 372 3.09 5.21 12.27
N THR A 373 3.65 4.00 12.22
CA THR A 373 3.51 3.05 11.11
C THR A 373 2.03 2.78 10.81
N LEU A 374 1.71 2.61 9.53
CA LEU A 374 0.42 2.11 9.07
C LEU A 374 0.53 0.63 8.74
N PHE A 375 -0.21 -0.22 9.44
CA PHE A 375 -0.32 -1.65 9.14
C PHE A 375 -1.69 -1.90 8.49
N VAL A 376 -1.71 -2.34 7.23
CA VAL A 376 -2.94 -2.67 6.48
C VAL A 376 -3.04 -4.18 6.42
N TRP A 377 -4.21 -4.73 6.78
CA TRP A 377 -4.41 -6.17 6.97
C TRP A 377 -5.62 -6.66 6.18
N ALA A 378 -5.50 -7.82 5.55
CA ALA A 378 -6.66 -8.54 5.01
C ALA A 378 -7.59 -9.02 6.15
N SER A 379 -8.90 -9.13 5.90
CA SER A 379 -9.84 -9.57 6.94
C SER A 379 -9.88 -11.08 7.19
N GLY A 380 -9.46 -11.93 6.23
CA GLY A 380 -9.51 -13.40 6.34
C GLY A 380 -10.43 -14.06 5.29
N ASN A 381 -10.07 -15.28 4.89
CA ASN A 381 -10.71 -16.04 3.79
C ASN A 381 -11.60 -17.20 4.28
N GLY A 382 -11.86 -17.31 5.59
CA GLY A 382 -12.61 -18.39 6.25
C GLY A 382 -14.12 -18.39 6.04
N GLY A 383 -14.67 -17.59 5.11
CA GLY A 383 -16.11 -17.46 4.90
C GLY A 383 -16.87 -18.77 4.63
N LEU A 384 -16.29 -19.71 3.86
CA LEU A 384 -16.86 -21.05 3.65
C LEU A 384 -16.78 -21.96 4.87
N HIS A 385 -15.88 -21.65 5.81
CA HIS A 385 -15.72 -22.35 7.08
C HIS A 385 -16.54 -21.72 8.20
N TYR A 386 -17.32 -20.67 7.88
CA TYR A 386 -18.09 -19.85 8.82
C TYR A 386 -17.21 -19.21 9.90
N ASP A 387 -16.00 -18.80 9.52
CA ASP A 387 -15.11 -18.12 10.47
C ASP A 387 -15.51 -16.64 10.71
N ASN A 388 -14.92 -16.05 11.73
CA ASN A 388 -15.18 -14.73 12.22
C ASN A 388 -13.86 -14.07 12.61
N CYS A 389 -13.44 -13.09 11.82
CA CYS A 389 -12.14 -12.44 11.94
C CYS A 389 -11.86 -11.70 13.27
N ASN A 390 -12.79 -11.62 14.22
CA ASN A 390 -12.48 -11.26 15.61
C ASN A 390 -11.86 -12.41 16.44
N CYS A 391 -11.72 -13.60 15.84
CA CYS A 391 -10.93 -14.74 16.33
C CYS A 391 -9.47 -14.71 15.83
N ASP A 392 -9.18 -13.92 14.79
CA ASP A 392 -7.82 -13.56 14.39
C ASP A 392 -7.35 -12.33 15.18
N GLY A 393 -6.35 -12.49 16.05
CA GLY A 393 -5.79 -11.39 16.84
C GLY A 393 -4.98 -10.34 16.06
N TYR A 394 -4.65 -10.57 14.79
CA TYR A 394 -3.91 -9.64 13.93
C TYR A 394 -4.87 -8.61 13.29
N THR A 395 -5.91 -9.05 12.59
CA THR A 395 -6.93 -8.17 11.98
C THR A 395 -7.83 -7.48 13.03
N ASN A 396 -8.05 -8.13 14.17
CA ASN A 396 -8.77 -7.58 15.35
C ASN A 396 -7.94 -6.59 16.20
N SER A 397 -6.67 -6.36 15.85
CA SER A 397 -5.81 -5.39 16.55
C SER A 397 -6.25 -3.95 16.27
N ILE A 398 -6.24 -3.07 17.27
CA ILE A 398 -6.49 -1.63 17.03
C ILE A 398 -5.37 -0.96 16.19
N HIS A 399 -4.19 -1.60 16.12
CA HIS A 399 -3.02 -1.07 15.42
C HIS A 399 -3.01 -1.38 13.92
N THR A 400 -3.88 -2.30 13.47
CA THR A 400 -4.06 -2.66 12.07
C THR A 400 -5.25 -1.92 11.47
N LEU A 401 -5.29 -1.85 10.14
CA LEU A 401 -6.40 -1.34 9.36
C LEU A 401 -6.94 -2.52 8.56
N SER A 402 -7.96 -3.18 9.12
CA SER A 402 -8.57 -4.38 8.55
C SER A 402 -9.45 -4.04 7.34
N VAL A 403 -9.26 -4.78 6.24
CA VAL A 403 -9.87 -4.55 4.92
C VAL A 403 -10.57 -5.83 4.45
N GLY A 404 -11.90 -5.74 4.32
CA GLY A 404 -12.75 -6.76 3.71
C GLY A 404 -12.80 -6.66 2.18
N SER A 405 -13.50 -7.60 1.55
CA SER A 405 -13.63 -7.67 0.09
C SER A 405 -15.07 -7.55 -0.40
N THR A 406 -15.23 -7.01 -1.60
CA THR A 406 -16.47 -7.13 -2.38
C THR A 406 -16.19 -7.57 -3.82
N THR A 407 -17.15 -8.26 -4.43
CA THR A 407 -17.05 -8.68 -5.84
C THR A 407 -17.32 -7.51 -6.79
N TRP A 408 -17.02 -7.70 -8.08
CA TRP A 408 -17.48 -6.86 -9.20
C TRP A 408 -18.93 -6.35 -9.08
N GLN A 409 -19.82 -7.18 -8.53
CA GLN A 409 -21.26 -6.93 -8.44
C GLN A 409 -21.69 -6.25 -7.13
N GLY A 410 -20.75 -5.81 -6.29
CA GLY A 410 -21.03 -5.22 -4.97
C GLY A 410 -21.62 -6.24 -3.99
N ARG A 411 -21.17 -7.51 -4.04
CA ARG A 411 -21.65 -8.60 -3.17
C ARG A 411 -20.55 -9.10 -2.24
N VAL A 412 -20.95 -9.76 -1.15
CA VAL A 412 -20.05 -10.46 -0.24
C VAL A 412 -19.44 -11.66 -1.00
N PRO A 413 -18.10 -11.77 -1.11
CA PRO A 413 -17.45 -12.93 -1.68
C PRO A 413 -17.57 -14.16 -0.77
N TRP A 414 -17.55 -15.36 -1.35
CA TRP A 414 -17.72 -16.64 -0.60
C TRP A 414 -16.64 -16.91 0.46
N TYR A 415 -15.46 -16.30 0.32
CA TYR A 415 -14.35 -16.39 1.28
C TYR A 415 -14.40 -15.30 2.35
N SER A 416 -15.12 -14.19 2.15
CA SER A 416 -14.98 -13.02 3.03
C SER A 416 -15.58 -13.29 4.40
N GLU A 417 -14.73 -13.23 5.43
CA GLU A 417 -15.17 -13.25 6.82
C GLU A 417 -15.95 -11.98 7.21
N ALA A 418 -16.68 -12.09 8.32
CA ALA A 418 -17.47 -11.00 8.88
C ALA A 418 -17.15 -10.81 10.36
N CYS A 419 -16.68 -9.64 10.75
CA CYS A 419 -16.36 -9.32 12.14
C CYS A 419 -16.45 -7.82 12.40
N ALA A 420 -16.49 -7.44 13.68
CA ALA A 420 -16.66 -6.04 14.06
C ALA A 420 -15.38 -5.19 13.96
N SER A 421 -14.21 -5.80 13.72
CA SER A 421 -12.94 -5.10 13.56
C SER A 421 -12.68 -4.57 12.15
N THR A 422 -13.32 -5.13 11.12
CA THR A 422 -13.25 -4.66 9.73
C THR A 422 -13.57 -3.16 9.65
N LEU A 423 -12.66 -2.36 9.07
CA LEU A 423 -12.83 -0.90 9.00
C LEU A 423 -13.44 -0.46 7.65
N THR A 424 -13.07 -1.14 6.58
CA THR A 424 -13.41 -0.75 5.20
C THR A 424 -13.38 -1.96 4.26
N THR A 425 -13.66 -1.75 2.98
CA THR A 425 -13.63 -2.75 1.93
C THR A 425 -13.06 -2.18 0.63
N THR A 426 -12.38 -3.03 -0.14
CA THR A 426 -12.06 -2.77 -1.55
C THR A 426 -12.52 -3.93 -2.42
N TYR A 427 -12.29 -3.85 -3.73
CA TYR A 427 -12.62 -4.95 -4.63
C TYR A 427 -11.68 -6.15 -4.50
N SER A 428 -12.20 -7.33 -4.82
CA SER A 428 -11.44 -8.55 -5.12
C SER A 428 -12.30 -9.49 -6.01
N SER A 429 -11.88 -10.74 -6.16
CA SER A 429 -12.55 -11.78 -6.95
C SER A 429 -13.93 -12.17 -6.41
N GLY A 430 -14.85 -12.55 -7.30
CA GLY A 430 -16.14 -13.14 -6.95
C GLY A 430 -16.21 -14.64 -7.23
N VAL A 431 -17.23 -15.07 -7.97
CA VAL A 431 -17.25 -16.43 -8.54
C VAL A 431 -16.25 -16.54 -9.69
N ALA A 432 -15.88 -17.75 -10.11
CA ALA A 432 -14.89 -17.98 -11.18
C ALA A 432 -15.27 -17.43 -12.58
N ALA A 433 -16.48 -16.88 -12.74
CA ALA A 433 -16.95 -16.19 -13.94
C ALA A 433 -16.97 -14.65 -13.81
N ASP A 434 -16.81 -14.09 -12.60
CA ASP A 434 -16.61 -12.66 -12.40
C ASP A 434 -15.15 -12.28 -12.76
N PRO A 435 -14.88 -11.04 -13.19
CA PRO A 435 -13.51 -10.57 -13.36
C PRO A 435 -12.78 -10.54 -12.00
N GLN A 436 -11.53 -10.98 -11.99
CA GLN A 436 -10.68 -11.07 -10.80
C GLN A 436 -9.65 -9.93 -10.79
N ILE A 437 -8.73 -9.92 -9.83
CA ILE A 437 -7.70 -8.89 -9.72
C ILE A 437 -6.60 -9.09 -10.76
N VAL A 438 -6.08 -7.97 -11.27
CA VAL A 438 -5.16 -7.92 -12.41
C VAL A 438 -3.86 -7.22 -12.02
N THR A 439 -2.77 -7.97 -11.94
CA THR A 439 -1.50 -7.51 -11.35
C THR A 439 -0.30 -8.28 -11.94
N THR A 440 0.89 -8.00 -11.43
CA THR A 440 2.15 -8.72 -11.70
C THR A 440 2.08 -10.17 -11.21
N ASP A 441 2.89 -11.06 -11.76
CA ASP A 441 2.96 -12.47 -11.37
C ASP A 441 4.38 -13.01 -11.54
N LEU A 442 4.69 -14.10 -10.83
CA LEU A 442 6.01 -14.72 -10.78
C LEU A 442 6.50 -15.16 -12.18
N HIS A 443 7.83 -15.21 -12.36
CA HIS A 443 8.53 -15.46 -13.65
C HIS A 443 8.34 -14.33 -14.67
N HIS A 444 8.31 -13.08 -14.20
CA HIS A 444 8.21 -11.87 -15.02
C HIS A 444 6.90 -11.84 -15.84
N GLN A 445 5.78 -12.27 -15.24
CA GLN A 445 4.48 -12.44 -15.91
C GLN A 445 3.39 -11.47 -15.41
N CYS A 446 2.20 -11.56 -16.02
CA CYS A 446 1.01 -10.80 -15.63
C CYS A 446 -0.14 -11.77 -15.33
N THR A 447 -0.87 -11.53 -14.25
CA THR A 447 -2.05 -12.33 -13.89
C THR A 447 -3.33 -11.51 -13.98
N ASP A 448 -4.41 -12.15 -14.42
CA ASP A 448 -5.79 -11.65 -14.29
C ASP A 448 -6.62 -12.55 -13.36
N LYS A 449 -5.92 -13.23 -12.44
CA LYS A 449 -6.43 -14.27 -11.52
C LYS A 449 -5.81 -14.18 -10.13
N HIS A 450 -5.75 -12.97 -9.56
CA HIS A 450 -5.53 -12.80 -8.12
C HIS A 450 -6.88 -12.63 -7.39
N THR A 451 -6.94 -13.12 -6.15
CA THR A 451 -8.18 -13.55 -5.48
C THR A 451 -8.04 -13.51 -3.97
N GLY A 452 -9.16 -13.45 -3.24
CA GLY A 452 -9.21 -13.48 -1.77
C GLY A 452 -9.14 -12.09 -1.14
N THR A 453 -9.30 -12.01 0.20
CA THR A 453 -9.12 -10.74 0.94
C THR A 453 -7.70 -10.21 0.84
N SER A 454 -6.76 -11.11 0.57
CA SER A 454 -5.35 -10.84 0.38
C SER A 454 -5.04 -9.86 -0.75
N ALA A 455 -5.91 -9.74 -1.76
CA ALA A 455 -5.81 -8.74 -2.83
C ALA A 455 -6.51 -7.40 -2.48
N SER A 456 -7.40 -7.37 -1.49
CA SER A 456 -8.05 -6.13 -1.05
C SER A 456 -7.14 -5.25 -0.17
N ALA A 457 -6.34 -5.86 0.71
CA ALA A 457 -5.39 -5.10 1.53
C ALA A 457 -4.32 -4.31 0.71
N PRO A 458 -3.69 -4.86 -0.33
CA PRO A 458 -2.78 -4.12 -1.22
C PRO A 458 -3.43 -2.93 -1.92
N LEU A 459 -4.65 -3.06 -2.44
CA LEU A 459 -5.39 -1.94 -3.04
C LEU A 459 -5.61 -0.82 -2.02
N ALA A 460 -6.06 -1.16 -0.81
CA ALA A 460 -6.21 -0.19 0.27
C ALA A 460 -4.87 0.45 0.67
N ALA A 461 -3.77 -0.32 0.73
CA ALA A 461 -2.43 0.21 1.01
C ALA A 461 -1.97 1.21 -0.05
N GLY A 462 -2.23 0.95 -1.34
CA GLY A 462 -1.99 1.90 -2.42
C GLY A 462 -2.86 3.17 -2.31
N MET A 463 -4.13 3.04 -1.95
CA MET A 463 -5.03 4.19 -1.73
C MET A 463 -4.58 5.04 -0.53
N ILE A 464 -4.07 4.39 0.52
CA ILE A 464 -3.49 5.03 1.70
C ILE A 464 -2.15 5.72 1.34
N ALA A 465 -1.35 5.17 0.44
CA ALA A 465 -0.15 5.85 -0.09
C ALA A 465 -0.50 7.14 -0.84
N LEU A 466 -1.55 7.15 -1.69
CA LEU A 466 -2.04 8.37 -2.34
C LEU A 466 -2.49 9.43 -1.32
N ALA A 467 -3.12 9.02 -0.21
CA ALA A 467 -3.52 9.91 0.87
C ALA A 467 -2.33 10.45 1.70
N LEU A 468 -1.27 9.66 1.90
CA LEU A 468 -0.03 10.12 2.52
C LEU A 468 0.77 11.08 1.64
N GLU A 469 0.78 10.91 0.33
CA GLU A 469 1.38 11.90 -0.59
C GLU A 469 0.62 13.24 -0.51
N ALA A 470 -0.71 13.18 -0.38
CA ALA A 470 -1.55 14.36 -0.18
C ALA A 470 -1.36 15.03 1.19
N ASN A 471 -1.08 14.25 2.25
CA ASN A 471 -0.76 14.75 3.59
C ASN A 471 0.12 13.73 4.38
N PRO A 472 1.45 13.90 4.39
CA PRO A 472 2.34 12.91 5.03
C PRO A 472 2.39 13.04 6.56
N PHE A 473 1.71 14.02 7.15
CA PHE A 473 1.62 14.25 8.61
C PHE A 473 0.45 13.52 9.28
N LEU A 474 -0.35 12.78 8.52
CA LEU A 474 -1.40 11.92 9.07
C LEU A 474 -0.78 10.85 9.98
N THR A 475 -1.22 10.80 11.24
CA THR A 475 -0.89 9.69 12.14
C THR A 475 -1.62 8.40 11.73
N TRP A 476 -1.22 7.27 12.31
CA TRP A 476 -1.91 5.99 12.08
C TRP A 476 -3.43 6.06 12.36
N ARG A 477 -3.81 6.76 13.44
CA ARG A 477 -5.22 7.03 13.80
C ARG A 477 -5.91 7.98 12.83
N ASP A 478 -5.22 9.04 12.38
CA ASP A 478 -5.81 9.99 11.43
C ASP A 478 -6.21 9.27 10.13
N MET A 479 -5.41 8.29 9.67
CA MET A 479 -5.76 7.47 8.51
C MET A 479 -6.98 6.60 8.77
N GLN A 480 -7.10 5.95 9.93
CA GLN A 480 -8.31 5.19 10.30
C GLN A 480 -9.55 6.10 10.36
N HIS A 481 -9.47 7.26 11.03
CA HIS A 481 -10.55 8.26 11.06
C HIS A 481 -10.98 8.73 9.66
N LEU A 482 -10.02 8.90 8.74
CA LEU A 482 -10.26 9.27 7.34
C LEU A 482 -10.92 8.13 6.56
N VAL A 483 -10.44 6.89 6.71
CA VAL A 483 -11.04 5.70 6.07
C VAL A 483 -12.50 5.48 6.51
N VAL A 484 -12.81 5.63 7.80
CA VAL A 484 -14.19 5.60 8.34
C VAL A 484 -15.12 6.64 7.69
N ARG A 485 -14.56 7.76 7.21
CA ARG A 485 -15.30 8.87 6.58
C ARG A 485 -15.27 8.84 5.05
N ALA A 486 -14.28 8.18 4.46
CA ALA A 486 -14.09 8.05 3.01
C ALA A 486 -14.72 6.78 2.42
N SER A 487 -15.01 5.78 3.26
CA SER A 487 -15.73 4.57 2.86
C SER A 487 -17.20 4.85 2.55
N ARG A 488 -17.77 4.12 1.58
CA ARG A 488 -19.15 4.28 1.12
C ARG A 488 -19.92 2.96 1.12
N PRO A 489 -21.05 2.87 1.84
CA PRO A 489 -21.99 1.74 1.75
C PRO A 489 -22.67 1.59 0.37
N ALA A 490 -22.61 2.62 -0.47
CA ALA A 490 -23.39 2.71 -1.70
C ALA A 490 -23.09 1.56 -2.67
N GLN A 491 -24.15 0.86 -3.09
CA GLN A 491 -24.14 -0.31 -3.99
C GLN A 491 -23.57 -1.63 -3.40
N LEU A 492 -23.19 -1.65 -2.13
CA LEU A 492 -22.77 -2.89 -1.45
C LEU A 492 -23.97 -3.64 -0.82
N GLN A 493 -24.20 -4.87 -1.28
CA GLN A 493 -25.25 -5.77 -0.81
C GLN A 493 -24.80 -6.55 0.43
N ALA A 494 -25.42 -6.27 1.58
CA ALA A 494 -25.39 -7.09 2.80
C ALA A 494 -26.68 -6.87 3.62
N GLU A 495 -27.12 -7.87 4.37
CA GLU A 495 -28.35 -7.81 5.18
C GLU A 495 -28.13 -7.21 6.57
N ASP A 496 -26.86 -7.08 6.98
CA ASP A 496 -26.46 -6.66 8.33
C ASP A 496 -26.12 -5.17 8.44
N TRP A 497 -26.24 -4.37 7.37
CA TRP A 497 -26.09 -2.92 7.40
C TRP A 497 -26.95 -2.29 8.50
N ARG A 498 -26.33 -1.67 9.51
CA ARG A 498 -27.02 -0.88 10.55
C ARG A 498 -26.45 0.52 10.64
N THR A 499 -27.29 1.49 10.98
CA THR A 499 -26.86 2.85 11.29
C THR A 499 -26.38 2.93 12.74
N ASN A 500 -25.19 3.46 12.97
CA ASN A 500 -24.62 3.67 14.31
C ASN A 500 -25.11 4.99 14.95
N GLY A 501 -24.71 5.25 16.19
CA GLY A 501 -25.20 6.36 17.01
C GLY A 501 -24.93 7.75 16.44
N VAL A 502 -23.93 7.88 15.55
CA VAL A 502 -23.58 9.14 14.85
C VAL A 502 -24.04 9.16 13.39
N GLY A 503 -24.96 8.26 13.00
CA GLY A 503 -25.64 8.31 11.71
C GLY A 503 -24.90 7.64 10.55
N ARG A 504 -23.81 6.89 10.79
CA ARG A 504 -23.10 6.15 9.73
C ARG A 504 -23.62 4.73 9.60
N GLN A 505 -23.78 4.24 8.37
CA GLN A 505 -24.04 2.82 8.14
C GLN A 505 -22.73 2.02 8.28
N VAL A 506 -22.81 0.88 8.95
CA VAL A 506 -21.71 -0.07 9.17
C VAL A 506 -22.21 -1.51 9.01
N SER A 507 -21.35 -2.41 8.54
CA SER A 507 -21.59 -3.84 8.33
C SER A 507 -20.37 -4.63 8.80
N HIS A 508 -20.57 -5.81 9.38
CA HIS A 508 -19.47 -6.69 9.80
C HIS A 508 -18.74 -7.32 8.59
N HIS A 509 -19.39 -7.38 7.42
CA HIS A 509 -18.74 -7.80 6.17
C HIS A 509 -17.90 -6.67 5.54
N TYR A 510 -18.36 -5.42 5.63
CA TYR A 510 -17.79 -4.32 4.85
C TYR A 510 -17.14 -3.19 5.65
N GLY A 511 -17.18 -3.24 6.99
CA GLY A 511 -16.90 -2.08 7.84
C GLY A 511 -17.79 -0.90 7.46
N TYR A 512 -17.19 0.25 7.21
CA TYR A 512 -17.88 1.46 6.72
C TYR A 512 -18.13 1.49 5.19
N GLY A 513 -17.81 0.40 4.47
CA GLY A 513 -18.11 0.21 3.05
C GLY A 513 -16.90 0.35 2.12
N LEU A 514 -17.18 0.54 0.83
CA LEU A 514 -16.16 0.60 -0.22
C LEU A 514 -15.32 1.87 -0.08
N LEU A 515 -14.00 1.74 0.05
CA LEU A 515 -13.11 2.88 0.13
C LEU A 515 -13.12 3.69 -1.18
N ASP A 516 -13.21 5.02 -1.07
CA ASP A 516 -13.08 5.94 -2.20
C ASP A 516 -11.77 6.73 -2.07
N ALA A 517 -10.80 6.49 -2.97
CA ALA A 517 -9.49 7.13 -2.91
C ALA A 517 -9.57 8.65 -3.11
N ARG A 518 -10.53 9.12 -3.92
CA ARG A 518 -10.74 10.54 -4.19
C ARG A 518 -11.25 11.27 -2.96
N LEU A 519 -12.22 10.69 -2.25
CA LEU A 519 -12.72 11.23 -1.01
C LEU A 519 -11.66 11.15 0.09
N LEU A 520 -10.91 10.05 0.18
CA LEU A 520 -9.80 9.87 1.12
C LEU A 520 -8.74 10.97 0.95
N VAL A 521 -8.32 11.24 -0.30
CA VAL A 521 -7.33 12.28 -0.65
C VAL A 521 -7.83 13.70 -0.41
N ASP A 522 -9.06 14.02 -0.84
CA ASP A 522 -9.61 15.36 -0.64
C ASP A 522 -9.83 15.67 0.86
N MET A 523 -10.22 14.67 1.66
CA MET A 523 -10.29 14.79 3.12
C MET A 523 -8.89 14.83 3.76
N ALA A 524 -7.93 14.01 3.32
CA ALA A 524 -6.56 14.02 3.83
C ALA A 524 -5.91 15.41 3.76
N ARG A 525 -6.13 16.15 2.67
CA ARG A 525 -5.64 17.54 2.54
C ARG A 525 -6.28 18.53 3.50
N THR A 526 -7.45 18.25 4.06
CA THR A 526 -8.17 19.15 4.98
C THR A 526 -8.25 18.59 6.41
N TRP A 527 -7.52 17.52 6.68
CA TRP A 527 -7.55 16.87 7.99
C TRP A 527 -6.67 17.61 9.00
N LEU A 528 -7.30 18.10 10.08
CA LEU A 528 -6.59 18.49 11.29
C LEU A 528 -6.13 17.22 12.02
N PRO A 529 -4.87 17.10 12.47
CA PRO A 529 -4.45 15.96 13.29
C PRO A 529 -5.32 15.79 14.54
N THR A 530 -5.64 14.55 14.90
CA THR A 530 -6.41 14.20 16.10
C THR A 530 -5.62 14.40 17.38
N GLN A 531 -6.30 14.79 18.47
CA GLN A 531 -5.69 14.85 19.80
C GLN A 531 -5.14 13.48 20.24
N PRO A 532 -4.19 13.45 21.19
CA PRO A 532 -3.65 12.21 21.75
C PRO A 532 -4.73 11.21 22.18
N GLN A 533 -4.57 9.95 21.76
CA GLN A 533 -5.47 8.86 22.10
C GLN A 533 -5.56 8.67 23.62
N GLN A 534 -6.78 8.64 24.14
CA GLN A 534 -7.08 8.28 25.51
C GLN A 534 -7.53 6.82 25.60
N LYS A 535 -7.30 6.21 26.77
CA LYS A 535 -7.73 4.84 27.09
C LYS A 535 -8.46 4.82 28.42
N CYS A 536 -9.75 4.52 28.41
CA CYS A 536 -10.55 4.30 29.61
C CYS A 536 -10.83 2.79 29.78
N ALA A 537 -10.45 2.22 30.91
CA ALA A 537 -10.57 0.79 31.18
C ALA A 537 -11.55 0.53 32.34
N ILE A 538 -12.69 -0.10 32.04
CA ILE A 538 -13.74 -0.41 33.01
C ILE A 538 -13.79 -1.92 33.24
N ARG A 539 -13.22 -2.39 34.36
CA ARG A 539 -13.31 -3.79 34.78
C ARG A 539 -14.70 -4.10 35.32
N ILE A 540 -15.34 -5.15 34.82
CA ILE A 540 -16.71 -5.54 35.14
C ILE A 540 -16.71 -7.00 35.59
N ILE A 541 -16.73 -7.19 36.91
CA ILE A 541 -16.91 -8.50 37.54
C ILE A 541 -18.41 -8.73 37.69
N HIS A 542 -18.96 -9.68 36.93
CA HIS A 542 -20.38 -10.00 37.01
C HIS A 542 -20.64 -11.02 38.12
N THR A 543 -20.87 -10.51 39.32
CA THR A 543 -21.36 -11.30 40.46
C THR A 543 -22.86 -11.59 40.29
N PRO A 544 -23.35 -12.81 40.57
CA PRO A 544 -24.78 -13.13 40.50
C PRO A 544 -25.63 -12.16 41.33
N THR A 545 -26.71 -11.63 40.75
CA THR A 545 -27.67 -10.77 41.47
C THR A 545 -28.41 -11.59 42.53
N ARG A 546 -28.08 -11.31 43.79
CA ARG A 546 -28.63 -12.02 44.95
C ARG A 546 -30.09 -11.60 45.22
N PRO A 547 -30.97 -12.53 45.63
CA PRO A 547 -32.19 -12.16 46.33
C PRO A 547 -31.87 -11.30 47.57
N ALA A 548 -32.73 -10.32 47.88
CA ALA A 548 -32.50 -9.41 49.00
C ALA A 548 -32.46 -10.16 50.35
N GLY A 549 -31.40 -9.94 51.13
CA GLY A 549 -31.28 -10.44 52.52
C GLY A 549 -30.07 -11.35 52.83
N GLY A 550 -29.33 -11.84 51.84
CA GLY A 550 -28.19 -12.74 52.09
C GLY A 550 -26.88 -12.05 52.53
N ALA A 551 -26.22 -12.57 53.57
CA ALA A 551 -24.98 -12.03 54.14
C ALA A 551 -23.73 -12.20 53.25
N LEU A 552 -22.83 -11.22 53.23
CA LEU A 552 -21.66 -11.15 52.33
C LEU A 552 -20.69 -12.33 52.55
N THR A 553 -20.38 -13.06 51.47
CA THR A 553 -19.33 -14.09 51.43
C THR A 553 -18.16 -13.58 50.58
N PRO A 554 -16.88 -13.59 51.06
CA PRO A 554 -15.73 -13.05 50.33
C PRO A 554 -15.33 -13.77 49.03
N HIS A 555 -16.07 -14.79 48.61
CA HIS A 555 -15.89 -15.49 47.35
C HIS A 555 -17.14 -15.31 46.50
N ALA A 556 -17.02 -14.48 45.46
CA ALA A 556 -18.04 -14.36 44.43
C ALA A 556 -18.02 -15.64 43.59
N THR A 557 -19.12 -16.39 43.59
CA THR A 557 -19.31 -17.49 42.64
C THR A 557 -19.34 -16.93 41.22
N PRO A 558 -18.57 -17.50 40.28
CA PRO A 558 -18.67 -17.15 38.86
C PRO A 558 -20.09 -17.34 38.32
N SER A 559 -20.48 -16.52 37.34
CA SER A 559 -21.85 -16.53 36.83
C SER A 559 -22.03 -17.53 35.70
N PRO A 560 -22.97 -18.49 35.81
CA PRO A 560 -23.24 -19.44 34.73
C PRO A 560 -23.87 -18.71 33.53
N ILE A 561 -23.49 -19.13 32.33
CA ILE A 561 -24.05 -18.56 31.08
C ILE A 561 -25.41 -19.22 30.83
N LEU A 562 -26.47 -18.43 30.98
CA LEU A 562 -27.85 -18.79 30.62
C LEU A 562 -28.03 -18.80 29.08
N PRO A 563 -29.10 -19.42 28.54
CA PRO A 563 -29.36 -19.43 27.09
C PRO A 563 -29.36 -18.04 26.45
N LEU A 564 -29.82 -17.01 27.18
CA LEU A 564 -29.54 -15.61 26.91
C LEU A 564 -29.12 -14.92 28.21
N MET A 565 -27.96 -14.28 28.19
CA MET A 565 -27.38 -13.55 29.32
C MET A 565 -27.07 -12.10 28.90
N GLN A 566 -27.57 -11.12 29.65
CA GLN A 566 -27.29 -9.70 29.42
C GLN A 566 -26.62 -9.08 30.65
N VAL A 567 -25.37 -8.63 30.52
CA VAL A 567 -24.68 -7.87 31.55
C VAL A 567 -24.69 -6.38 31.19
N ARG A 568 -25.48 -5.60 31.95
CA ARG A 568 -25.59 -4.16 31.76
C ARG A 568 -24.69 -3.41 32.73
N LYS A 569 -24.01 -2.37 32.24
CA LYS A 569 -23.15 -1.49 33.06
C LYS A 569 -23.30 -0.04 32.62
N ASN A 570 -23.70 0.83 33.56
CA ASN A 570 -23.58 2.26 33.37
C ASN A 570 -22.11 2.70 33.49
N VAL A 571 -21.65 3.52 32.55
CA VAL A 571 -20.24 3.90 32.33
C VAL A 571 -20.14 5.42 32.18
N SER A 572 -19.24 6.06 32.93
CA SER A 572 -18.96 7.50 32.85
C SER A 572 -17.82 7.86 31.89
N ALA A 573 -17.30 6.89 31.13
CA ALA A 573 -16.20 7.06 30.18
C ALA A 573 -14.95 7.79 30.73
N CYS A 574 -14.65 7.58 32.01
CA CYS A 574 -13.57 8.26 32.74
C CYS A 574 -13.74 9.80 32.83
N ALA A 575 -14.98 10.32 32.76
CA ALA A 575 -15.28 11.72 33.02
C ALA A 575 -14.73 12.18 34.37
N GLY A 576 -14.15 13.39 34.40
CA GLY A 576 -13.41 13.92 35.56
C GLY A 576 -11.94 13.49 35.65
N HIS A 577 -11.47 12.60 34.77
CA HIS A 577 -10.07 12.16 34.71
C HIS A 577 -9.41 12.53 33.38
N ALA A 578 -8.07 12.54 33.36
CA ALA A 578 -7.27 12.90 32.18
C ALA A 578 -7.47 11.98 30.96
N ASN A 579 -7.96 10.74 31.19
CA ASN A 579 -8.27 9.75 30.16
C ASN A 579 -9.77 9.68 29.80
N TYR A 580 -10.51 10.78 30.02
CA TYR A 580 -11.88 10.95 29.54
C TYR A 580 -11.98 10.79 28.02
N ILE A 581 -13.06 10.16 27.55
CA ILE A 581 -13.38 10.00 26.12
C ILE A 581 -14.77 10.57 25.85
N ARG A 582 -14.84 11.49 24.88
CA ARG A 582 -16.06 12.13 24.34
C ARG A 582 -16.48 11.52 23.01
N SER A 583 -15.52 11.19 22.13
CA SER A 583 -15.77 10.50 20.87
C SER A 583 -14.90 9.25 20.78
N LEU A 584 -15.54 8.10 20.56
CA LEU A 584 -14.87 6.81 20.42
C LEU A 584 -14.05 6.66 19.13
N GLU A 585 -13.04 5.82 19.22
CA GLU A 585 -12.36 5.18 18.08
C GLU A 585 -12.68 3.68 18.13
N HIS A 586 -11.87 2.93 18.87
CA HIS A 586 -12.00 1.48 19.04
C HIS A 586 -12.67 1.16 20.38
N VAL A 587 -13.53 0.14 20.39
CA VAL A 587 -14.03 -0.49 21.62
C VAL A 587 -13.52 -1.92 21.66
N GLN A 588 -12.97 -2.35 22.81
CA GLN A 588 -12.60 -3.75 23.02
C GLN A 588 -13.29 -4.34 24.25
N VAL A 589 -13.67 -5.60 24.16
CA VAL A 589 -14.15 -6.43 25.27
C VAL A 589 -13.12 -7.52 25.53
N GLN A 590 -12.32 -7.32 26.58
CA GLN A 590 -11.40 -8.32 27.09
C GLN A 590 -12.12 -9.22 28.09
N LEU A 591 -12.32 -10.51 27.79
CA LEU A 591 -13.10 -11.42 28.64
C LEU A 591 -12.42 -12.76 28.91
N SER A 592 -12.79 -13.37 30.04
CA SER A 592 -12.50 -14.77 30.34
C SER A 592 -13.80 -15.52 30.61
N LEU A 593 -14.09 -16.55 29.82
CA LEU A 593 -15.21 -17.46 30.00
C LEU A 593 -14.85 -18.89 29.60
N SER A 594 -15.46 -19.86 30.28
CA SER A 594 -15.49 -21.26 29.84
C SER A 594 -16.83 -21.55 29.15
N TYR A 595 -16.83 -22.43 28.16
CA TYR A 595 -18.04 -22.84 27.43
C TYR A 595 -17.85 -24.23 26.82
N SER A 596 -18.87 -25.09 26.86
CA SER A 596 -18.79 -26.49 26.43
C SER A 596 -18.54 -26.69 24.94
N ARG A 597 -19.05 -25.79 24.09
CA ARG A 597 -18.86 -25.77 22.64
C ARG A 597 -18.78 -24.32 22.13
N ARG A 598 -17.58 -23.77 22.08
CA ARG A 598 -17.30 -22.34 21.87
C ARG A 598 -18.00 -21.73 20.63
N GLY A 599 -18.11 -22.49 19.55
CA GLY A 599 -18.78 -22.05 18.32
C GLY A 599 -20.30 -21.84 18.39
N ASP A 600 -20.96 -22.30 19.46
CA ASP A 600 -22.40 -22.12 19.66
C ASP A 600 -22.75 -20.78 20.37
N LEU A 601 -21.75 -20.01 20.80
CA LEU A 601 -21.91 -18.81 21.62
C LEU A 601 -21.80 -17.53 20.77
N GLU A 602 -22.93 -16.87 20.48
CA GLU A 602 -22.90 -15.50 19.95
C GLU A 602 -22.57 -14.53 21.09
N ILE A 603 -21.59 -13.65 20.87
CA ILE A 603 -21.27 -12.55 21.80
C ILE A 603 -21.51 -11.22 21.08
N SER A 604 -22.20 -10.30 21.73
CA SER A 604 -22.56 -8.99 21.18
C SER A 604 -22.41 -7.88 22.21
N LEU A 605 -22.16 -6.66 21.74
CA LEU A 605 -22.08 -5.46 22.56
C LEU A 605 -23.03 -4.39 22.02
N THR A 606 -23.78 -3.77 22.93
CA THR A 606 -24.65 -2.62 22.62
C THR A 606 -24.14 -1.37 23.34
N SER A 607 -23.98 -0.27 22.60
CA SER A 607 -23.55 1.04 23.13
C SER A 607 -24.70 1.83 23.76
N PRO A 608 -24.41 2.90 24.54
CA PRO A 608 -25.44 3.79 25.09
C PRO A 608 -26.28 4.48 24.03
N MET A 609 -25.74 4.67 22.81
CA MET A 609 -26.45 5.26 21.67
C MET A 609 -27.32 4.25 20.90
N GLY A 610 -27.35 2.98 21.32
CA GLY A 610 -28.24 1.94 20.78
C GLY A 610 -27.63 1.08 19.66
N THR A 611 -26.42 1.39 19.19
CA THR A 611 -25.69 0.55 18.22
C THR A 611 -25.42 -0.83 18.80
N ARG A 612 -25.79 -1.90 18.08
CA ARG A 612 -25.40 -3.29 18.41
C ARG A 612 -24.33 -3.76 17.42
N SER A 613 -23.25 -4.31 17.95
CA SER A 613 -22.19 -4.97 17.19
C SER A 613 -22.02 -6.41 17.66
N THR A 614 -21.95 -7.36 16.73
CA THR A 614 -21.68 -8.77 17.02
C THR A 614 -20.17 -8.96 17.10
N LEU A 615 -19.67 -9.29 18.29
CA LEU A 615 -18.25 -9.42 18.59
C LEU A 615 -17.69 -10.77 18.14
N VAL A 616 -18.50 -11.83 18.16
CA VAL A 616 -18.26 -13.08 17.43
C VAL A 616 -19.62 -13.73 17.14
N ALA A 617 -19.79 -14.16 15.88
CA ALA A 617 -20.97 -14.89 15.42
C ALA A 617 -20.86 -16.39 15.75
N ILE A 618 -21.88 -17.18 15.41
CA ILE A 618 -21.76 -18.64 15.47
C ILE A 618 -20.65 -19.12 14.53
N ARG A 619 -19.84 -20.07 15.00
CA ARG A 619 -18.85 -20.78 14.19
C ARG A 619 -19.11 -22.29 14.26
N PRO A 620 -19.96 -22.85 13.38
CA PRO A 620 -20.40 -24.25 13.47
C PRO A 620 -19.28 -25.30 13.53
N LEU A 621 -18.06 -24.99 13.08
CA LEU A 621 -16.92 -25.91 13.13
C LEU A 621 -16.16 -25.87 14.48
N ASP A 622 -16.29 -24.79 15.27
CA ASP A 622 -15.58 -24.60 16.54
C ASP A 622 -16.19 -25.44 17.68
N VAL A 623 -15.78 -26.70 17.74
CA VAL A 623 -16.13 -27.66 18.80
C VAL A 623 -15.35 -27.45 20.11
N SER A 624 -14.55 -26.40 20.25
CA SER A 624 -13.63 -26.26 21.40
C SER A 624 -14.37 -26.05 22.73
N SER A 625 -13.96 -26.78 23.76
CA SER A 625 -14.43 -26.63 25.15
C SER A 625 -13.55 -25.67 25.98
N GLN A 626 -12.50 -25.10 25.39
CA GLN A 626 -11.56 -24.20 26.07
C GLN A 626 -12.17 -22.82 26.38
N GLY A 627 -13.24 -22.43 25.68
CA GLY A 627 -13.83 -21.10 25.76
C GLY A 627 -12.84 -20.02 25.30
N TYR A 628 -12.87 -18.87 26.00
CA TYR A 628 -12.02 -17.72 25.72
C TYR A 628 -11.26 -17.36 26.99
N ASN A 629 -9.92 -17.38 26.96
CA ASN A 629 -9.07 -17.03 28.10
C ASN A 629 -8.42 -15.66 27.88
N ASN A 630 -8.93 -14.63 28.56
CA ASN A 630 -8.45 -13.25 28.46
C ASN A 630 -8.45 -12.69 27.02
N TRP A 631 -9.27 -13.27 26.14
CA TRP A 631 -9.39 -12.90 24.74
C TRP A 631 -9.98 -11.51 24.62
N ILE A 632 -9.56 -10.77 23.60
CA ILE A 632 -9.94 -9.38 23.38
C ILE A 632 -10.71 -9.32 22.07
N PHE A 633 -12.03 -9.18 22.11
CA PHE A 633 -12.81 -8.85 20.91
C PHE A 633 -12.76 -7.34 20.67
N MET A 634 -12.67 -6.89 19.42
CA MET A 634 -12.67 -5.48 19.02
C MET A 634 -13.91 -5.14 18.19
N SER A 635 -14.33 -3.87 18.24
CA SER A 635 -15.36 -3.31 17.38
C SER A 635 -15.03 -1.87 17.00
N THR A 636 -15.09 -1.59 15.69
CA THR A 636 -14.98 -0.25 15.08
C THR A 636 -16.35 0.43 14.98
N HIS A 637 -17.46 -0.32 15.09
CA HIS A 637 -18.80 0.13 14.72
C HIS A 637 -19.29 1.37 15.48
N PHE A 638 -18.73 1.62 16.66
CA PHE A 638 -19.06 2.72 17.56
C PHE A 638 -18.30 4.02 17.26
N TRP A 639 -17.60 4.13 16.11
CA TRP A 639 -16.69 5.25 15.83
C TRP A 639 -17.38 6.63 15.90
N ASP A 640 -16.73 7.54 16.63
CA ASP A 640 -17.15 8.87 17.10
C ASP A 640 -18.35 8.95 18.08
N GLU A 641 -19.00 7.83 18.47
CA GLU A 641 -20.09 7.84 19.47
C GLU A 641 -19.63 8.36 20.84
N ASP A 642 -20.57 8.92 21.62
CA ASP A 642 -20.33 9.23 23.04
C ASP A 642 -20.47 7.95 23.88
N PRO A 643 -19.41 7.48 24.56
CA PRO A 643 -19.43 6.26 25.35
C PRO A 643 -20.14 6.35 26.71
N GLN A 644 -20.68 7.51 27.10
CA GLN A 644 -21.34 7.69 28.39
C GLN A 644 -22.75 7.07 28.42
N GLY A 645 -23.03 6.28 29.46
CA GLY A 645 -24.33 5.64 29.69
C GLY A 645 -24.26 4.11 29.80
N SER A 646 -25.37 3.43 29.50
CA SER A 646 -25.53 2.00 29.74
C SER A 646 -25.05 1.14 28.57
N TRP A 647 -23.87 0.54 28.71
CA TRP A 647 -23.40 -0.54 27.85
C TRP A 647 -24.08 -1.86 28.21
N THR A 648 -24.33 -2.71 27.21
CA THR A 648 -24.87 -4.07 27.42
C THR A 648 -24.02 -5.10 26.68
N LEU A 649 -23.38 -6.01 27.42
CA LEU A 649 -22.78 -7.22 26.87
C LEU A 649 -23.86 -8.32 26.81
N GLY A 650 -24.12 -8.85 25.63
CA GLY A 650 -25.01 -10.00 25.41
C GLY A 650 -24.20 -11.26 25.09
N LEU A 651 -24.50 -12.36 25.76
CA LEU A 651 -24.01 -13.70 25.45
C LEU A 651 -25.24 -14.59 25.20
N GLU A 652 -25.30 -15.28 24.06
CA GLU A 652 -26.46 -16.08 23.67
C GLU A 652 -26.05 -17.45 23.11
N ASN A 653 -26.67 -18.51 23.62
CA ASN A 653 -26.50 -19.87 23.11
C ASN A 653 -27.38 -20.06 21.87
N LYS A 654 -26.75 -20.12 20.69
CA LYS A 654 -27.41 -20.34 19.41
C LYS A 654 -27.44 -21.81 18.96
N GLY A 655 -26.72 -22.68 19.66
CA GLY A 655 -26.62 -24.10 19.34
C GLY A 655 -27.36 -25.00 20.34
N TYR A 656 -26.70 -26.04 20.84
CA TYR A 656 -27.35 -27.04 21.67
C TYR A 656 -27.77 -26.50 23.05
N TYR A 657 -29.02 -26.71 23.44
CA TYR A 657 -29.58 -26.23 24.72
C TYR A 657 -28.93 -26.86 25.97
N PHE A 658 -28.17 -27.95 25.81
CA PHE A 658 -27.33 -28.54 26.87
C PHE A 658 -25.99 -27.83 27.06
N ASN A 659 -25.65 -26.83 26.24
CA ASN A 659 -24.39 -26.09 26.41
C ASN A 659 -24.35 -25.40 27.77
N THR A 660 -23.19 -25.49 28.41
CA THR A 660 -22.93 -24.93 29.73
C THR A 660 -21.62 -24.17 29.71
N GLY A 661 -21.52 -23.16 30.56
CA GLY A 661 -20.35 -22.31 30.63
C GLY A 661 -20.46 -21.28 31.73
N THR A 662 -19.45 -20.45 31.86
CA THR A 662 -19.30 -19.53 32.99
C THR A 662 -18.53 -18.30 32.56
N LEU A 663 -19.11 -17.11 32.75
CA LEU A 663 -18.42 -15.84 32.58
C LEU A 663 -17.70 -15.50 33.89
N TYR A 664 -16.36 -15.50 33.88
CA TYR A 664 -15.57 -15.19 35.06
C TYR A 664 -15.48 -13.67 35.28
N HIS A 665 -15.15 -12.92 34.23
CA HIS A 665 -15.12 -11.45 34.22
C HIS A 665 -14.97 -10.93 32.78
N TYR A 666 -15.24 -9.64 32.59
CA TYR A 666 -14.76 -8.90 31.42
C TYR A 666 -14.26 -7.50 31.79
N THR A 667 -13.53 -6.88 30.88
CA THR A 667 -13.08 -5.49 30.95
C THR A 667 -13.46 -4.81 29.64
N LEU A 668 -14.26 -3.74 29.74
CA LEU A 668 -14.56 -2.86 28.62
C LEU A 668 -13.40 -1.86 28.49
N LEU A 669 -12.69 -1.89 27.37
CA LEU A 669 -11.61 -0.96 27.05
C LEU A 669 -12.12 -0.01 25.96
N LEU A 670 -12.21 1.27 26.30
CA LEU A 670 -12.60 2.33 25.39
C LEU A 670 -11.34 3.08 24.94
N TYR A 671 -11.22 3.32 23.64
CA TYR A 671 -10.20 4.18 23.05
C TYR A 671 -10.89 5.32 22.29
N GLY A 672 -10.28 6.49 22.25
CA GLY A 672 -10.88 7.66 21.61
C GLY A 672 -10.19 8.96 21.99
N THR A 673 -10.91 10.08 21.85
CA THR A 673 -10.44 11.41 22.24
C THR A 673 -11.44 12.14 23.13
N ALA A 674 -10.98 13.21 23.77
CA ALA A 674 -11.83 14.20 24.42
C ALA A 674 -12.35 15.29 23.46
N GLU A 675 -12.01 15.24 22.16
CA GLU A 675 -12.62 16.11 21.14
C GLU A 675 -14.06 15.62 20.84
N ASP A 676 -14.93 16.53 20.40
CA ASP A 676 -16.15 16.14 19.70
C ASP A 676 -15.83 15.96 18.21
N MET A 677 -15.68 14.71 17.80
CA MET A 677 -15.26 14.36 16.42
C MET A 677 -16.42 14.41 15.42
N THR A 678 -17.63 14.77 15.87
CA THR A 678 -18.82 15.00 15.03
C THR A 678 -19.01 16.48 14.69
N ALA A 679 -18.71 17.37 15.63
CA ALA A 679 -18.80 18.83 15.47
C ALA A 679 -17.54 19.47 14.84
N ARG A 680 -16.58 18.67 14.38
CA ARG A 680 -15.25 19.13 13.97
C ARG A 680 -15.28 19.84 12.61
N PRO A 681 -14.83 21.12 12.51
CA PRO A 681 -14.77 21.83 11.24
C PRO A 681 -13.65 21.29 10.32
N PRO A 682 -13.78 21.45 8.98
CA PRO A 682 -12.67 21.19 8.06
C PRO A 682 -11.45 22.04 8.37
N GLY A 683 -10.26 21.45 8.28
CA GLY A 683 -8.99 22.16 8.44
C GLY A 683 -8.58 22.97 7.21
N PRO A 684 -7.54 23.82 7.34
CA PRO A 684 -6.91 24.45 6.19
C PRO A 684 -6.32 23.38 5.25
N GLN A 685 -6.24 23.69 3.95
CA GLN A 685 -5.57 22.83 2.96
C GLN A 685 -4.09 22.66 3.34
N VAL A 686 -3.71 21.49 3.87
CA VAL A 686 -2.37 21.17 4.39
C VAL A 686 -1.33 21.35 3.30
N THR A 687 -1.50 20.68 2.16
CA THR A 687 -0.64 20.80 0.98
C THR A 687 -1.22 21.76 -0.04
N SER A 688 -0.35 22.49 -0.71
CA SER A 688 -0.67 23.35 -1.85
C SER A 688 0.19 22.97 -3.04
N SER A 689 -0.32 23.13 -4.26
CA SER A 689 0.40 22.90 -5.53
C SER A 689 1.45 23.97 -5.83
N ALA A 690 2.06 24.51 -4.77
CA ALA A 690 2.76 25.79 -4.73
C ALA A 690 4.28 25.69 -4.89
N CYS A 691 4.85 24.50 -5.08
CA CYS A 691 6.30 24.35 -5.24
C CYS A 691 6.73 24.92 -6.60
N VAL A 692 7.39 26.08 -6.56
CA VAL A 692 7.82 26.86 -7.75
C VAL A 692 9.05 26.19 -8.38
N GLN A 693 9.96 25.70 -7.55
CA GLN A 693 11.22 25.09 -7.96
C GLN A 693 11.57 23.90 -7.06
N ARG A 694 11.90 22.76 -7.68
CA ARG A 694 12.51 21.60 -7.02
C ARG A 694 13.98 21.47 -7.39
N ASP A 695 14.76 20.81 -6.55
CA ASP A 695 16.11 20.36 -6.89
C ASP A 695 16.13 18.94 -7.50
N THR A 696 17.34 18.43 -7.73
CA THR A 696 17.60 17.09 -8.29
C THR A 696 17.23 15.94 -7.35
N GLU A 697 16.98 16.22 -6.06
CA GLU A 697 16.52 15.25 -5.06
C GLU A 697 15.00 15.35 -4.84
N GLY A 698 14.32 16.25 -5.56
CA GLY A 698 12.88 16.48 -5.49
C GLY A 698 12.43 17.36 -4.32
N LEU A 699 13.34 17.84 -3.48
CA LEU A 699 13.03 18.76 -2.38
C LEU A 699 12.54 20.10 -2.94
N CYS A 700 11.72 20.82 -2.17
CA CYS A 700 11.17 22.09 -2.63
C CYS A 700 12.04 23.26 -2.18
N GLN A 701 12.58 24.00 -3.15
CA GLN A 701 13.46 25.15 -2.89
C GLN A 701 12.68 26.45 -2.66
N GLU A 702 11.53 26.60 -3.32
CA GLU A 702 10.67 27.78 -3.19
C GLU A 702 9.19 27.40 -3.27
N CYS A 703 8.37 27.96 -2.37
CA CYS A 703 6.92 27.83 -2.35
C CYS A 703 6.25 29.18 -2.61
N HIS A 704 5.15 29.21 -3.36
CA HIS A 704 4.33 30.41 -3.47
C HIS A 704 3.84 30.88 -2.08
N SER A 705 4.15 32.14 -1.75
CA SER A 705 3.61 32.84 -0.57
C SER A 705 2.07 32.74 -0.55
N PRO A 706 1.43 32.42 0.59
CA PRO A 706 1.97 32.50 1.95
C PRO A 706 2.60 31.21 2.52
N ALA A 707 2.79 30.15 1.73
CA ALA A 707 3.17 28.81 2.22
C ALA A 707 4.56 28.73 2.89
N TYR A 708 4.78 27.62 3.61
CA TYR A 708 6.00 27.24 4.31
C TYR A 708 6.62 25.98 3.68
N ILE A 709 7.94 25.94 3.55
CA ILE A 709 8.69 24.77 3.10
C ILE A 709 8.85 23.78 4.26
N LEU A 710 8.59 22.49 4.01
CA LEU A 710 9.01 21.38 4.86
C LEU A 710 9.43 20.19 3.97
N GLY A 711 10.74 20.05 3.76
CA GLY A 711 11.30 19.03 2.85
C GLY A 711 10.87 19.24 1.39
N HIS A 712 10.12 18.28 0.82
CA HIS A 712 9.62 18.34 -0.55
C HIS A 712 8.24 19.03 -0.69
N LEU A 713 7.71 19.63 0.39
CA LEU A 713 6.32 20.07 0.52
C LEU A 713 6.19 21.59 0.69
N CYS A 714 5.08 22.13 0.17
CA CYS A 714 4.62 23.50 0.41
C CYS A 714 3.33 23.49 1.23
N LEU A 715 3.45 23.83 2.51
CA LEU A 715 2.38 23.73 3.49
C LEU A 715 1.74 25.09 3.78
N SER A 716 0.42 25.17 3.90
CA SER A 716 -0.24 26.44 4.24
C SER A 716 -0.03 26.85 5.71
N TYR A 717 0.23 25.88 6.59
CA TYR A 717 0.61 26.04 7.99
C TYR A 717 1.60 24.93 8.41
N CYS A 718 2.34 25.13 9.50
CA CYS A 718 3.22 24.10 10.03
C CYS A 718 2.44 23.11 10.92
N PRO A 719 2.59 21.79 10.71
CA PRO A 719 1.84 20.76 11.44
C PRO A 719 2.36 20.58 12.88
N PRO A 720 1.64 19.84 13.75
CA PRO A 720 2.14 19.42 15.07
C PRO A 720 3.55 18.80 15.00
N ARG A 721 4.30 18.90 16.10
CA ARG A 721 5.75 18.72 16.19
C ARG A 721 6.61 19.73 15.40
N TYR A 722 6.02 20.71 14.71
CA TYR A 722 6.74 21.81 14.05
C TYR A 722 6.18 23.19 14.42
N PHE A 723 7.02 24.22 14.28
CA PHE A 723 6.64 25.63 14.38
C PHE A 723 7.07 26.40 13.11
N SER A 724 6.35 27.48 12.81
CA SER A 724 6.68 28.37 11.70
C SER A 724 7.86 29.28 12.03
N HIS A 725 8.86 29.28 11.15
CA HIS A 725 10.06 30.09 11.26
C HIS A 725 10.36 30.75 9.90
N THR A 726 11.04 31.90 9.91
CA THR A 726 11.53 32.55 8.69
C THR A 726 13.05 32.57 8.74
N ARG A 727 13.69 31.75 7.90
CA ARG A 727 15.15 31.82 7.74
C ARG A 727 15.49 33.15 7.09
N GLN A 728 16.34 33.94 7.75
CA GLN A 728 16.82 35.21 7.22
C GLN A 728 17.64 35.00 5.94
N ALA A 729 17.59 35.99 5.06
CA ALA A 729 18.43 36.05 3.87
C ALA A 729 19.91 36.05 4.26
N VAL A 730 20.73 35.22 3.61
CA VAL A 730 22.18 35.30 3.77
C VAL A 730 22.68 36.43 2.89
N THR A 731 23.13 37.53 3.50
CA THR A 731 23.81 38.62 2.80
C THR A 731 25.15 38.11 2.29
N ALA A 732 25.18 37.65 1.04
CA ALA A 732 26.39 37.25 0.38
C ALA A 732 27.32 38.45 0.14
N GLY A 733 28.63 38.20 0.09
CA GLY A 733 29.62 39.23 -0.18
C GLY A 733 29.52 39.82 -1.59
N PRO A 734 30.27 40.91 -1.89
CA PRO A 734 30.20 41.59 -3.19
C PRO A 734 30.33 40.63 -4.37
N GLY A 735 29.34 40.68 -5.28
CA GLY A 735 29.30 39.88 -6.51
C GLY A 735 28.40 38.64 -6.50
N HIS A 736 27.71 38.33 -5.40
CA HIS A 736 26.77 37.20 -5.32
C HIS A 736 25.32 37.66 -5.07
N SER A 737 24.35 37.03 -5.72
CA SER A 737 22.92 37.31 -5.50
C SER A 737 22.48 36.90 -4.09
N ALA A 738 21.75 37.78 -3.40
CA ALA A 738 21.17 37.47 -2.10
C ALA A 738 20.05 36.41 -2.22
N THR A 739 20.05 35.42 -1.32
CA THR A 739 18.94 34.47 -1.21
C THR A 739 17.74 35.13 -0.52
N PRO A 740 16.50 34.92 -1.00
CA PRO A 740 15.30 35.46 -0.35
C PRO A 740 15.10 34.83 1.04
N ALA A 741 14.39 35.55 1.92
CA ALA A 741 14.05 35.02 3.25
C ALA A 741 12.96 33.94 3.14
N LEU A 742 13.29 32.71 3.53
CA LEU A 742 12.44 31.53 3.32
C LEU A 742 11.57 31.22 4.53
N ARG A 743 10.27 31.06 4.30
CA ARG A 743 9.31 30.50 5.26
C ARG A 743 9.52 29.00 5.37
N VAL A 744 9.85 28.51 6.55
CA VAL A 744 10.14 27.08 6.81
C VAL A 744 9.43 26.59 8.06
N CYS A 745 9.11 25.31 8.11
CA CYS A 745 8.69 24.64 9.34
C CYS A 745 9.91 24.03 10.04
N SER A 746 10.13 24.40 11.31
CA SER A 746 11.24 23.91 12.15
C SER A 746 10.70 23.01 13.25
N SER A 747 11.43 21.97 13.66
CA SER A 747 10.94 20.99 14.63
C SER A 747 10.88 21.56 16.06
N CYS A 748 9.83 21.18 16.78
CA CYS A 748 9.73 21.38 18.23
C CYS A 748 10.78 20.55 18.98
N HIS A 749 11.00 20.85 20.27
CA HIS A 749 11.77 19.97 21.14
C HIS A 749 11.12 18.57 21.20
N PRO A 750 11.87 17.45 21.20
CA PRO A 750 11.30 16.10 21.08
C PRO A 750 10.28 15.70 22.14
N SER A 751 10.22 16.43 23.26
CA SER A 751 9.20 16.25 24.31
C SER A 751 7.84 16.85 23.96
N CYS A 752 7.75 17.83 23.05
CA CYS A 752 6.50 18.51 22.71
C CYS A 752 5.63 17.70 21.75
N TYR A 753 4.31 17.79 21.88
CA TYR A 753 3.38 17.41 20.81
C TYR A 753 3.09 18.62 19.89
N THR A 754 2.88 19.81 20.46
CA THR A 754 2.87 21.10 19.73
C THR A 754 3.77 22.11 20.43
N CYS A 755 4.29 23.10 19.71
CA CYS A 755 5.04 24.24 20.26
C CYS A 755 4.73 25.54 19.49
N ARG A 756 5.18 26.70 20.00
CA ARG A 756 4.92 28.01 19.36
C ARG A 756 6.11 28.98 19.44
N GLY A 757 6.39 29.71 18.35
CA GLY A 757 7.35 30.82 18.35
C GLY A 757 8.81 30.38 18.13
N GLY A 758 9.74 31.32 18.28
CA GLY A 758 11.12 31.20 17.79
C GLY A 758 12.08 30.26 18.54
N SER A 759 11.59 29.28 19.30
CA SER A 759 12.41 28.31 20.03
C SER A 759 11.74 26.93 20.04
N PRO A 760 12.47 25.82 19.86
CA PRO A 760 11.93 24.46 20.05
C PRO A 760 11.41 24.21 21.48
N LEU A 761 11.97 24.90 22.48
CA LEU A 761 11.63 24.80 23.92
C LEU A 761 10.47 25.74 24.31
N ASN A 762 9.35 25.63 23.60
CA ASN A 762 8.12 26.33 23.96
C ASN A 762 6.90 25.45 23.66
N CYS A 763 6.85 24.28 24.30
CA CYS A 763 5.74 23.33 24.16
C CYS A 763 4.41 24.00 24.55
N THR A 764 3.35 23.71 23.79
CA THR A 764 1.97 24.13 24.10
C THR A 764 1.06 22.95 24.41
N THR A 765 1.43 21.73 24.00
CA THR A 765 0.81 20.47 24.43
C THR A 765 1.87 19.36 24.51
N CYS A 766 1.57 18.32 25.28
CA CYS A 766 2.49 17.20 25.53
C CYS A 766 1.95 15.86 25.02
N PRO A 767 2.82 14.89 24.68
CA PRO A 767 2.44 13.51 24.41
C PRO A 767 1.71 12.86 25.61
N PRO A 768 0.90 11.82 25.39
CA PRO A 768 0.18 11.16 26.48
C PRO A 768 1.17 10.56 27.49
N ALA A 769 0.80 10.62 28.78
CA ALA A 769 1.64 10.34 29.95
C ALA A 769 2.79 11.36 30.24
N TYR A 770 2.83 12.51 29.57
CA TYR A 770 3.73 13.63 29.91
C TYR A 770 2.92 14.87 30.30
N MET A 771 3.41 15.62 31.28
CA MET A 771 2.85 16.91 31.73
C MET A 771 3.69 18.08 31.19
N LEU A 772 3.08 19.26 31.07
CA LEU A 772 3.75 20.48 30.64
C LEU A 772 4.54 21.10 31.80
N ASP A 773 5.83 21.31 31.60
CA ASP A 773 6.70 22.08 32.48
C ASP A 773 6.83 23.50 31.90
N GLU A 774 5.99 24.42 32.37
CA GLU A 774 5.94 25.81 31.91
C GLU A 774 7.24 26.58 32.21
N HIS A 775 7.97 26.21 33.27
CA HIS A 775 9.25 26.86 33.61
C HIS A 775 10.39 26.44 32.68
N ARG A 776 10.35 25.22 32.13
CA ARG A 776 11.35 24.70 31.18
C ARG A 776 10.90 24.75 29.72
N GLY A 777 9.67 25.19 29.45
CA GLY A 777 9.05 25.19 28.11
C GLY A 777 9.00 23.81 27.45
N SER A 778 8.99 22.75 28.28
CA SER A 778 9.22 21.36 27.87
C SER A 778 8.16 20.42 28.46
N CYS A 779 8.19 19.12 28.13
CA CYS A 779 7.26 18.15 28.71
C CYS A 779 8.02 17.10 29.51
N SER A 780 7.58 16.83 30.74
CA SER A 780 8.18 15.89 31.68
C SER A 780 7.22 14.73 31.96
N GLY A 781 7.75 13.51 31.97
CA GLY A 781 7.01 12.34 32.43
C GLY A 781 6.99 12.28 33.96
N PRO A 782 6.13 11.46 34.59
CA PRO A 782 6.26 11.14 35.99
C PRO A 782 7.65 10.55 36.26
N ALA A 783 8.35 11.06 37.27
CA ALA A 783 9.69 10.61 37.59
C ALA A 783 9.67 9.11 38.00
N PRO A 784 10.62 8.29 37.51
CA PRO A 784 10.79 6.94 38.05
C PRO A 784 11.15 7.01 39.55
N PRO A 785 10.69 6.07 40.38
CA PRO A 785 11.06 6.05 41.80
C PRO A 785 12.58 5.93 41.95
N ASN A 786 13.15 6.74 42.85
CA ASN A 786 14.58 7.00 43.00
C ASN A 786 15.48 5.75 42.86
N SER A 787 16.25 5.68 41.78
CA SER A 787 17.53 4.98 41.73
C SER A 787 18.67 5.98 41.97
N THR A 788 19.70 5.56 42.71
CA THR A 788 20.81 6.43 43.11
C THR A 788 21.75 6.75 41.94
N PRO A 789 22.32 7.97 41.89
CA PRO A 789 23.13 8.41 40.75
C PRO A 789 24.51 7.74 40.75
N TRP A 790 24.86 7.12 39.63
CA TRP A 790 26.25 6.78 39.29
C TRP A 790 26.85 7.88 38.38
N PRO A 791 28.17 8.12 38.42
CA PRO A 791 28.75 9.32 37.80
C PRO A 791 28.65 9.32 36.27
N THR A 792 28.22 10.47 35.72
CA THR A 792 28.17 10.71 34.26
C THR A 792 29.57 10.85 33.67
N ALA A 793 29.89 10.05 32.66
CA ALA A 793 31.05 10.31 31.80
C ALA A 793 30.78 11.56 30.93
N VAL A 794 31.60 12.60 31.09
CA VAL A 794 31.44 13.87 30.35
C VAL A 794 32.01 13.76 28.94
N ALA A 795 31.13 13.79 27.93
CA ALA A 795 31.54 13.87 26.53
C ALA A 795 31.68 15.34 26.08
N HIS A 796 32.91 15.83 25.93
CA HIS A 796 33.17 17.14 25.33
C HIS A 796 33.13 17.09 23.78
N PRO A 797 32.63 18.13 23.10
CA PRO A 797 32.30 18.06 21.66
C PRO A 797 33.44 18.57 20.75
N SER A 798 34.37 17.71 20.33
CA SER A 798 35.32 18.03 19.26
C SER A 798 36.02 16.81 18.65
N CYS A 799 35.58 16.35 17.47
CA CYS A 799 36.42 15.71 16.41
C CYS A 799 35.58 15.25 15.19
N HIS A 800 35.16 16.19 14.34
CA HIS A 800 34.63 15.89 13.00
C HIS A 800 35.63 16.37 11.95
N HIS A 801 36.57 15.52 11.53
CA HIS A 801 37.29 15.52 10.24
C HIS A 801 38.13 14.22 10.15
N GLY A 802 38.38 13.70 8.93
CA GLY A 802 39.39 12.64 8.74
C GLY A 802 38.92 11.20 8.38
N ARG A 803 37.77 11.00 7.73
CA ARG A 803 37.42 9.70 7.09
C ARG A 803 37.03 9.85 5.61
N ALA A 804 37.98 10.32 4.79
CA ALA A 804 37.82 10.42 3.33
C ALA A 804 39.00 9.84 2.51
N GLN A 805 40.16 9.54 3.12
CA GLN A 805 41.38 9.14 2.40
C GLN A 805 41.74 7.64 2.55
N ALA A 806 41.14 6.92 3.50
CA ALA A 806 41.45 5.50 3.73
C ALA A 806 40.94 4.55 2.64
N ALA A 807 39.82 4.89 1.96
CA ALA A 807 39.20 4.03 0.95
C ALA A 807 39.98 3.98 -0.38
N VAL A 808 40.65 5.08 -0.75
CA VAL A 808 41.34 5.23 -2.04
C VAL A 808 42.57 4.31 -2.14
N LEU A 809 43.30 4.15 -1.03
CA LEU A 809 44.51 3.31 -0.98
C LEU A 809 44.19 1.80 -1.02
N ALA A 810 43.04 1.38 -0.47
CA ALA A 810 42.62 -0.02 -0.51
C ALA A 810 42.27 -0.49 -1.93
N LEU A 811 41.64 0.38 -2.74
CA LEU A 811 41.24 0.05 -4.11
C LEU A 811 42.42 -0.08 -5.08
N LEU A 812 43.49 0.72 -4.88
CA LEU A 812 44.68 0.66 -5.74
C LEU A 812 45.50 -0.63 -5.56
N ALA A 813 45.48 -1.22 -4.35
CA ALA A 813 46.16 -2.49 -4.07
C ALA A 813 45.52 -3.71 -4.76
N MET A 814 44.23 -3.62 -5.14
CA MET A 814 43.51 -4.70 -5.83
C MET A 814 43.65 -4.65 -7.35
N ALA A 815 44.17 -3.55 -7.92
CA ALA A 815 44.22 -3.32 -9.36
C ALA A 815 45.53 -3.78 -10.04
N PHE A 816 46.63 -3.92 -9.28
CA PHE A 816 47.95 -4.27 -9.81
C PHE A 816 48.55 -5.44 -9.04
N GLY A 817 48.48 -6.64 -9.63
CA GLY A 817 48.93 -7.87 -8.98
C GLY A 817 50.44 -8.11 -9.05
N SER A 818 51.00 -8.55 -7.92
CA SER A 818 52.32 -9.21 -7.81
C SER A 818 53.54 -8.26 -7.99
N PRO A 819 54.78 -8.73 -7.70
CA PRO A 819 55.22 -8.79 -6.30
C PRO A 819 56.62 -8.17 -6.09
N PHE A 820 56.91 -7.58 -4.92
CA PHE A 820 58.25 -7.58 -4.31
C PHE A 820 58.22 -7.01 -2.88
N LEU A 821 58.55 -7.85 -1.89
CA LEU A 821 58.85 -7.44 -0.51
C LEU A 821 60.08 -8.23 -0.04
N CYS A 822 61.24 -7.57 0.05
CA CYS A 822 62.41 -8.12 0.73
C CYS A 822 63.43 -7.01 1.04
N SER A 823 63.90 -6.95 2.30
CA SER A 823 64.84 -5.95 2.85
C SER A 823 64.30 -4.49 2.83
N VAL A 824 64.63 -3.59 3.77
CA VAL A 824 65.61 -3.59 4.87
C VAL A 824 64.97 -2.92 6.11
N LEU A 825 65.14 -3.48 7.30
CA LEU A 825 65.62 -2.80 8.54
C LEU A 825 65.36 -3.67 9.78
N SER A 826 66.44 -4.05 10.45
CA SER A 826 66.45 -4.67 11.78
C SER A 826 67.02 -3.67 12.79
N VAL A 827 67.10 -4.08 14.07
CA VAL A 827 67.57 -3.28 15.24
C VAL A 827 66.51 -2.27 15.74
N GLY A 828 66.05 -2.29 17.00
CA GLY A 828 66.12 -3.34 18.02
C GLY A 828 66.36 -2.85 19.45
N CYS A 829 65.50 -3.25 20.39
CA CYS A 829 65.77 -3.38 21.83
C CYS A 829 64.63 -4.17 22.51
N LEU A 830 64.88 -4.80 23.66
CA LEU A 830 63.97 -5.71 24.37
C LEU A 830 63.45 -5.15 25.72
N PRO A 831 62.31 -5.65 26.24
CA PRO A 831 61.77 -5.31 27.56
C PRO A 831 62.22 -6.31 28.65
N PRO A 832 61.74 -6.14 29.90
CA PRO A 832 61.36 -7.26 30.76
C PRO A 832 59.88 -7.15 31.21
N CYS A 833 59.04 -8.17 30.95
CA CYS A 833 58.59 -9.20 31.91
C CYS A 833 57.43 -8.73 32.84
N GLY A 834 56.43 -9.55 33.20
CA GLY A 834 56.15 -10.99 33.00
C GLY A 834 55.45 -11.54 34.26
N GLY A 835 54.65 -12.60 34.31
CA GLY A 835 54.10 -13.60 33.35
C GLY A 835 52.87 -14.25 34.05
N LEU A 836 52.38 -15.48 33.82
CA LEU A 836 52.50 -16.53 32.78
C LEU A 836 51.31 -17.51 33.03
N PRO A 837 50.77 -18.26 32.03
CA PRO A 837 49.56 -19.09 32.16
C PRO A 837 49.83 -20.61 32.22
N HIS A 838 48.81 -21.46 32.45
CA HIS A 838 48.83 -22.88 32.03
C HIS A 838 47.45 -23.50 31.69
N HIS A 839 47.45 -24.28 30.59
CA HIS A 839 46.61 -25.40 30.14
C HIS A 839 45.08 -25.52 30.44
N HIS A 840 44.28 -25.48 29.36
CA HIS A 840 43.61 -26.64 28.69
C HIS A 840 43.38 -27.99 29.43
N PRO A 841 42.39 -28.84 29.01
CA PRO A 841 41.20 -28.60 28.17
C PRO A 841 39.93 -29.44 28.53
N ARG A 842 38.90 -29.34 27.66
CA ARG A 842 37.81 -30.33 27.35
C ARG A 842 36.50 -30.39 28.18
N SER A 843 35.42 -30.54 27.41
CA SER A 843 34.18 -31.31 27.64
C SER A 843 33.36 -31.12 28.93
N GLY A 844 32.26 -30.35 28.79
CA GLY A 844 30.95 -30.97 28.53
C GLY A 844 29.95 -31.12 29.69
N CYS A 845 28.67 -31.14 29.29
CA CYS A 845 27.51 -31.67 30.03
C CYS A 845 26.99 -30.93 31.29
N TRP A 846 25.70 -30.51 31.18
CA TRP A 846 24.70 -30.42 32.26
C TRP A 846 25.01 -29.56 33.51
N GLN A 847 24.37 -28.39 33.63
CA GLN A 847 23.18 -28.23 34.49
C GLN A 847 22.55 -26.82 34.46
N GLU A 848 21.23 -26.77 34.29
CA GLU A 848 20.34 -25.79 34.94
C GLU A 848 20.39 -25.99 36.48
N PRO A 849 20.09 -24.99 37.35
CA PRO A 849 18.84 -24.23 37.21
C PRO A 849 18.72 -22.80 37.84
N ARG A 850 17.52 -22.22 37.63
CA ARG A 850 16.77 -21.27 38.50
C ARG A 850 17.12 -19.77 38.57
N ASP A 851 16.02 -19.02 38.45
CA ASP A 851 15.57 -17.90 39.28
C ASP A 851 16.49 -16.69 39.52
N ILE A 852 16.25 -15.61 38.76
CA ILE A 852 15.82 -14.28 39.26
C ILE A 852 15.12 -13.52 38.13
#